data_AF-A0A2W5VRR0-F1
#
_entry.id   AF-A0A2W5VRR0-F1
#
_cell.length_a   1.000
_cell.length_b   1.000
_cell.length_c   1.000
_cell.angle_alpha   90.00
_cell.angle_beta   90.00
_cell.angle_gamma   90.00
#
_symmetry.space_group_name_H-M   'P 1'
#
loop_
_entity.id
_entity.type
_entity.pdbx_description
1 polymer ?
#
loop_
_entity_poly.entity_id
_entity_poly.type
_entity_poly.pdbx_seq_one_letter_code
_entity_poly.pdbx_strand_id
1 'polypeptide(L)'
;MISGFVAALWAFVISSRQLVENDLFWHLMLGRAVAREGSRTVVEPSAFTFGVPRSLSVPEWLWDVLAWFSWQGGEVGVAWFVCACGALAAVALVFAVSRFGRGLLVPAVTAFVLAALSVRIKERPETLALAWAAMFMALSVAVVRRCSWPRVVALFAVEVLWAQTHGTFVLAVPMFVAAVLNAPLSKWPRLGGVLALVVVALISGPAGFGIASFVSSHVSGDAVAHIVDMADPTWADFNPAGAPYHFIAAALTVVALLGALSGAWTWSSLAFLGLGLLVASTSVRGVAWWALLLMPQLALTLKVASRRRFVSVTALGVALLTLTWVTVRLEKRVGPFLSFSVKSSELPREAVNAMPDGATVWTSFEVGAAVGLISDGRLRVSIDSRTPMVFDDAAFALSRDCLARPECLKRSFAAMNVQGAIVERSAACGAVLSEGSLAPVAVNARYAAFAKGVAPLTTIDVCSPMFVTERSCDDAAFGADLARLQPAGDAFITFLAQAAAVRCGRAVDVAKLETLLVSQPRWTALMVLVGTAREKSGDAVGAARLLSRALSSGFPAALGPLQLALAKLEAKPRAAVLDEVISALDDQTPSSLRALRALAAAENGEDAVARVQALRAAAAGEKSVLPVLSALAKSATEPVDRAEYESWARVLTEQK
;
A
#
# COMPACT_ATOMS: atom_id res chain seq x y z
N MET A 1 -15.02 27.61 14.20
CA MET A 1 -15.12 27.74 12.73
C MET A 1 -13.74 27.71 12.07
N ILE A 2 -12.84 28.67 12.35
CA ILE A 2 -11.49 28.73 11.74
C ILE A 2 -10.72 27.40 11.84
N SER A 3 -10.62 26.79 13.04
CA SER A 3 -9.92 25.51 13.21
C SER A 3 -10.50 24.37 12.37
N GLY A 4 -11.83 24.35 12.19
CA GLY A 4 -12.50 23.37 11.35
C GLY A 4 -12.17 23.56 9.87
N PHE A 5 -12.16 24.81 9.40
CA PHE A 5 -11.78 25.13 8.02
C PHE A 5 -10.33 24.76 7.71
N VAL A 6 -9.39 25.11 8.60
CA VAL A 6 -7.96 24.77 8.40
C VAL A 6 -7.75 23.26 8.39
N ALA A 7 -8.36 22.53 9.34
CA ALA A 7 -8.28 21.07 9.39
C ALA A 7 -8.90 20.41 8.15
N ALA A 8 -10.04 20.93 7.67
CA ALA A 8 -10.71 20.46 6.47
C ALA A 8 -9.86 20.68 5.21
N LEU A 9 -9.28 21.86 5.05
CA LEU A 9 -8.38 22.16 3.92
C LEU A 9 -7.14 21.26 3.94
N TRP A 10 -6.60 20.99 5.12
CA TRP A 10 -5.47 20.06 5.27
C TRP A 10 -5.83 18.64 4.86
N ALA A 11 -6.93 18.09 5.40
CA ALA A 11 -7.39 16.76 5.04
C ALA A 11 -7.73 16.66 3.54
N PHE A 12 -8.29 17.72 2.95
CA PHE A 12 -8.50 17.85 1.52
C PHE A 12 -7.18 17.71 0.74
N VAL A 13 -6.13 18.45 1.11
CA VAL A 13 -4.82 18.38 0.43
C VAL A 13 -4.21 16.98 0.55
N ILE A 14 -4.22 16.37 1.74
CA ILE A 14 -3.69 15.01 1.94
C ILE A 14 -4.45 13.97 1.12
N SER A 15 -5.76 14.17 0.95
CA SER A 15 -6.64 13.30 0.15
C SER A 15 -6.45 13.49 -1.35
N SER A 16 -5.90 14.64 -1.78
CA SER A 16 -5.70 14.97 -3.19
C SER A 16 -4.49 14.27 -3.80
N ARG A 17 -4.44 12.94 -3.72
CA ARG A 17 -3.34 12.12 -4.24
C ARG A 17 -3.83 11.23 -5.37
N GLN A 18 -2.89 10.60 -6.07
CA GLN A 18 -3.21 9.60 -7.09
C GLN A 18 -4.01 8.45 -6.46
N LEU A 19 -5.01 7.99 -7.20
CA LEU A 19 -5.82 6.84 -6.84
C LEU A 19 -4.97 5.58 -7.08
N VAL A 20 -4.51 4.96 -5.99
CA VAL A 20 -3.58 3.82 -5.98
C VAL A 20 -4.10 2.65 -5.16
N GLU A 21 -5.24 2.80 -4.52
CA GLU A 21 -5.86 1.77 -3.70
C GLU A 21 -6.52 0.70 -4.57
N ASN A 22 -6.10 -0.54 -4.40
CA ASN A 22 -6.67 -1.66 -5.13
C ASN A 22 -8.16 -1.87 -4.77
N ASP A 23 -8.51 -1.69 -3.49
CA ASP A 23 -9.88 -1.92 -3.03
C ASP A 23 -10.91 -1.01 -3.71
N LEU A 24 -10.49 0.18 -4.16
CA LEU A 24 -11.37 1.12 -4.86
C LEU A 24 -12.14 0.44 -6.00
N PHE A 25 -11.49 -0.42 -6.77
CA PHE A 25 -12.10 -0.95 -7.99
C PHE A 25 -13.23 -1.92 -7.73
N TRP A 26 -13.15 -2.75 -6.67
CA TRP A 26 -14.27 -3.62 -6.34
C TRP A 26 -15.43 -2.83 -5.73
N HIS A 27 -15.14 -1.77 -4.95
CA HIS A 27 -16.20 -0.89 -4.47
C HIS A 27 -16.94 -0.21 -5.61
N LEU A 28 -16.22 0.32 -6.61
CA LEU A 28 -16.84 0.91 -7.80
C LEU A 28 -17.69 -0.11 -8.57
N MET A 29 -17.19 -1.34 -8.69
CA MET A 29 -17.89 -2.45 -9.34
C MET A 29 -19.17 -2.83 -8.61
N LEU A 30 -19.13 -2.97 -7.28
CA LEU A 30 -20.30 -3.27 -6.47
C LEU A 30 -21.28 -2.10 -6.42
N GLY A 31 -20.79 -0.86 -6.36
CA GLY A 31 -21.62 0.34 -6.41
C GLY A 31 -22.41 0.45 -7.71
N ARG A 32 -21.77 0.11 -8.84
CA ARG A 32 -22.43 -0.02 -10.14
C ARG A 32 -23.50 -1.11 -10.11
N ALA A 33 -23.22 -2.27 -9.54
CA ALA A 33 -24.18 -3.37 -9.45
C ALA A 33 -25.41 -2.98 -8.60
N VAL A 34 -25.19 -2.41 -7.41
CA VAL A 34 -26.25 -1.93 -6.52
C VAL A 34 -27.08 -0.84 -7.19
N ALA A 35 -26.45 0.11 -7.86
CA ALA A 35 -27.15 1.19 -8.58
C ALA A 35 -27.99 0.65 -9.76
N ARG A 36 -27.51 -0.38 -10.47
CA ARG A 36 -28.25 -1.02 -11.57
C ARG A 36 -29.43 -1.87 -11.09
N GLU A 37 -29.23 -2.65 -10.03
CA GLU A 37 -30.26 -3.56 -9.51
C GLU A 37 -31.27 -2.86 -8.58
N GLY A 38 -30.92 -1.70 -8.02
CA GLY A 38 -31.75 -1.02 -7.02
C GLY A 38 -31.82 -1.78 -5.68
N SER A 39 -30.87 -2.68 -5.43
CA SER A 39 -30.82 -3.56 -4.26
C SER A 39 -29.41 -3.64 -3.69
N ARG A 40 -29.28 -3.67 -2.36
CA ARG A 40 -28.00 -3.93 -1.68
C ARG A 40 -27.56 -5.39 -1.77
N THR A 41 -28.47 -6.28 -2.12
CA THR A 41 -28.18 -7.68 -2.42
C THR A 41 -28.15 -7.82 -3.93
N VAL A 42 -26.97 -8.08 -4.47
CA VAL A 42 -26.72 -8.12 -5.91
C VAL A 42 -26.29 -9.50 -6.36
N VAL A 43 -26.45 -9.81 -7.64
CA VAL A 43 -25.80 -10.98 -8.23
C VAL A 43 -24.31 -10.68 -8.39
N GLU A 44 -23.46 -11.63 -7.98
CA GLU A 44 -22.00 -11.50 -8.07
C GLU A 44 -21.55 -11.04 -9.47
N PRO A 45 -21.01 -9.81 -9.60
CA PRO A 45 -20.78 -9.20 -10.90
C PRO A 45 -19.54 -9.74 -11.62
N SER A 46 -18.54 -10.28 -10.90
CA SER A 46 -17.25 -10.64 -11.52
C SER A 46 -16.69 -11.99 -11.10
N ALA A 47 -16.89 -12.46 -9.86
CA ALA A 47 -16.22 -13.67 -9.40
C ALA A 47 -16.71 -14.93 -10.12
N PHE A 48 -15.85 -15.97 -10.17
CA PHE A 48 -16.28 -17.30 -10.55
C PHE A 48 -17.31 -17.85 -9.60
N THR A 49 -18.37 -18.40 -10.19
CA THR A 49 -19.49 -18.97 -9.44
C THR A 49 -19.67 -20.47 -9.65
N PHE A 50 -18.70 -21.16 -10.28
CA PHE A 50 -18.80 -22.59 -10.65
C PHE A 50 -20.15 -22.96 -11.29
N GLY A 51 -20.72 -22.04 -12.06
CA GLY A 51 -22.01 -22.22 -12.74
C GLY A 51 -23.26 -21.89 -11.91
N VAL A 52 -23.13 -21.49 -10.64
CA VAL A 52 -24.27 -21.16 -9.76
C VAL A 52 -24.26 -19.68 -9.38
N PRO A 53 -25.10 -18.82 -9.99
CA PRO A 53 -25.18 -17.41 -9.64
C PRO A 53 -25.27 -17.21 -8.12
N ARG A 54 -24.31 -16.50 -7.54
CA ARG A 54 -24.26 -16.23 -6.11
C ARG A 54 -24.78 -14.81 -5.87
N SER A 55 -25.85 -14.69 -5.10
CA SER A 55 -26.25 -13.39 -4.55
C SER A 55 -25.38 -13.06 -3.34
N LEU A 56 -24.98 -11.80 -3.23
CA LEU A 56 -24.22 -11.30 -2.09
C LEU A 56 -24.81 -9.98 -1.59
N SER A 57 -24.80 -9.80 -0.28
CA SER A 57 -25.12 -8.51 0.33
C SER A 57 -23.86 -7.65 0.35
N VAL A 58 -23.92 -6.50 -0.34
CA VAL A 58 -22.81 -5.55 -0.42
C VAL A 58 -22.63 -4.87 0.94
N PRO A 59 -21.50 -5.08 1.64
CA PRO A 59 -21.33 -4.66 3.04
C PRO A 59 -21.23 -3.16 3.22
N GLU A 60 -20.76 -2.44 2.20
CA GLU A 60 -20.43 -1.01 2.26
C GLU A 60 -21.18 -0.24 1.16
N TRP A 61 -22.39 -0.73 0.82
CA TRP A 61 -23.14 -0.34 -0.36
C TRP A 61 -23.37 1.18 -0.48
N LEU A 62 -23.54 1.90 0.65
CA LEU A 62 -23.77 3.33 0.60
C LEU A 62 -22.51 4.06 0.13
N TRP A 63 -21.33 3.65 0.60
CA TRP A 63 -20.07 4.17 0.07
C TRP A 63 -19.93 3.80 -1.41
N ASP A 64 -20.16 2.53 -1.73
CA ASP A 64 -19.95 1.97 -3.07
C ASP A 64 -20.76 2.73 -4.12
N VAL A 65 -22.04 2.99 -3.83
CA VAL A 65 -22.93 3.76 -4.71
C VAL A 65 -22.46 5.21 -4.85
N LEU A 66 -22.08 5.88 -3.75
CA LEU A 66 -21.62 7.29 -3.80
C LEU A 66 -20.32 7.44 -4.60
N ALA A 67 -19.39 6.51 -4.42
CA ALA A 67 -18.16 6.50 -5.20
C ALA A 67 -18.40 6.17 -6.67
N TRP A 68 -19.28 5.21 -6.98
CA TRP A 68 -19.67 4.90 -8.35
C TRP A 68 -20.30 6.10 -9.07
N PHE A 69 -21.18 6.84 -8.39
CA PHE A 69 -21.74 8.07 -8.97
C PHE A 69 -20.67 9.15 -9.17
N SER A 70 -19.73 9.25 -8.24
CA SER A 70 -18.59 10.16 -8.38
C SER A 70 -17.67 9.77 -9.54
N TRP A 71 -17.50 8.46 -9.77
CA TRP A 71 -16.74 7.89 -10.89
C TRP A 71 -17.35 8.19 -12.27
N GLN A 72 -18.62 8.58 -12.36
CA GLN A 72 -19.17 9.09 -13.63
C GLN A 72 -18.47 10.37 -14.10
N GLY A 73 -17.90 11.15 -13.17
CA GLY A 73 -17.00 12.27 -13.47
C GLY A 73 -15.55 11.85 -13.73
N GLY A 74 -15.29 10.55 -13.92
CA GLY A 74 -13.96 9.96 -14.01
C GLY A 74 -13.20 9.95 -12.68
N GLU A 75 -11.89 9.82 -12.79
CA GLU A 75 -10.96 9.71 -11.66
C GLU A 75 -10.98 10.97 -10.78
N VAL A 76 -11.14 12.14 -11.42
CA VAL A 76 -11.29 13.44 -10.74
C VAL A 76 -12.52 13.45 -9.84
N GLY A 77 -13.64 12.90 -10.29
CA GLY A 77 -14.88 12.85 -9.50
C GLY A 77 -14.73 12.05 -8.21
N VAL A 78 -14.11 10.86 -8.28
CA VAL A 78 -13.78 10.07 -7.08
C VAL A 78 -12.79 10.79 -6.17
N ALA A 79 -11.76 11.41 -6.73
CA ALA A 79 -10.80 12.15 -5.90
C ALA A 79 -11.48 13.30 -5.12
N TRP A 80 -12.37 14.07 -5.76
CA TRP A 80 -13.16 15.10 -5.08
C TRP A 80 -14.07 14.53 -3.98
N PHE A 81 -14.71 13.39 -4.24
CA PHE A 81 -15.51 12.71 -3.24
C PHE A 81 -14.68 12.31 -2.01
N VAL A 82 -13.52 11.69 -2.21
CA VAL A 82 -12.61 11.30 -1.12
C VAL A 82 -12.11 12.52 -0.36
N CYS A 83 -11.73 13.60 -1.05
CA CYS A 83 -11.35 14.87 -0.44
C CYS A 83 -12.48 15.46 0.41
N ALA A 84 -13.73 15.39 -0.04
CA ALA A 84 -14.90 15.82 0.71
C ALA A 84 -15.12 14.96 1.96
N CYS A 85 -14.96 13.63 1.86
CA CYS A 85 -15.02 12.73 3.02
C CYS A 85 -13.89 13.03 4.03
N GLY A 86 -12.67 13.27 3.57
CA GLY A 86 -11.53 13.66 4.41
C GLY A 86 -11.77 14.99 5.13
N ALA A 87 -12.30 15.98 4.42
CA ALA A 87 -12.70 17.27 5.00
C ALA A 87 -13.81 17.10 6.06
N LEU A 88 -14.83 16.27 5.77
CA LEU A 88 -15.89 15.94 6.71
C LEU A 88 -15.35 15.24 7.96
N ALA A 89 -14.43 14.28 7.80
CA ALA A 89 -13.76 13.62 8.91
C ALA A 89 -13.00 14.64 9.78
N ALA A 90 -12.24 15.56 9.19
CA ALA A 90 -11.55 16.61 9.92
C ALA A 90 -12.49 17.52 10.71
N VAL A 91 -13.62 17.94 10.12
CA VAL A 91 -14.64 18.73 10.82
C VAL A 91 -15.27 17.94 11.97
N ALA A 92 -15.57 16.66 11.75
CA ALA A 92 -16.10 15.76 12.78
C ALA A 92 -15.12 15.57 13.94
N LEU A 93 -13.82 15.47 13.66
CA LEU A 93 -12.77 15.43 14.69
C LEU A 93 -12.75 16.71 15.52
N VAL A 94 -12.75 17.89 14.87
CA VAL A 94 -12.82 19.18 15.58
C VAL A 94 -14.05 19.24 16.48
N PHE A 95 -15.21 18.79 15.98
CA PHE A 95 -16.44 18.72 16.74
C PHE A 95 -16.32 17.78 17.94
N ALA A 96 -15.74 16.58 17.78
CA ALA A 96 -15.50 15.63 18.85
C ALA A 96 -14.56 16.19 19.94
N VAL A 97 -13.39 16.70 19.53
CA VAL A 97 -12.39 17.28 20.44
C VAL A 97 -12.97 18.46 21.23
N SER A 98 -13.82 19.28 20.60
CA SER A 98 -14.49 20.42 21.27
C SER A 98 -15.40 20.01 22.44
N ARG A 99 -15.78 18.73 22.54
CA ARG A 99 -16.56 18.21 23.68
C ARG A 99 -15.73 18.01 24.94
N PHE A 100 -14.40 17.96 24.78
CA PHE A 100 -13.43 17.69 25.84
C PHE A 100 -12.50 18.89 26.10
N GLY A 101 -12.18 19.69 25.08
CA GLY A 101 -11.28 20.84 25.15
C GLY A 101 -11.88 22.16 24.64
N ARG A 102 -11.14 23.26 24.82
CA ARG A 102 -11.46 24.62 24.30
C ARG A 102 -10.20 25.34 23.84
N GLY A 103 -10.34 26.40 23.05
CA GLY A 103 -9.23 27.26 22.62
C GLY A 103 -8.25 26.56 21.69
N LEU A 104 -6.95 26.90 21.80
CA LEU A 104 -5.87 26.38 20.96
C LEU A 104 -5.62 24.87 21.10
N LEU A 105 -6.18 24.22 22.11
CA LEU A 105 -6.09 22.77 22.27
C LEU A 105 -6.87 22.00 21.21
N VAL A 106 -8.00 22.55 20.77
CA VAL A 106 -8.83 21.90 19.75
C VAL A 106 -8.05 21.70 18.45
N PRO A 107 -7.46 22.75 17.84
CA PRO A 107 -6.64 22.55 16.63
C PRO A 107 -5.39 21.71 16.89
N ALA A 108 -4.75 21.80 18.07
CA ALA A 108 -3.55 21.00 18.37
C ALA A 108 -3.85 19.49 18.39
N VAL A 109 -4.85 19.06 19.17
CA VAL A 109 -5.28 17.64 19.23
C VAL A 109 -5.75 17.16 17.86
N THR A 110 -6.55 17.98 17.17
CA THR A 110 -7.05 17.63 15.84
C THR A 110 -5.89 17.42 14.86
N ALA A 111 -4.89 18.29 14.84
CA ALA A 111 -3.74 18.17 13.94
C ALA A 111 -2.90 16.90 14.23
N PHE A 112 -2.68 16.56 15.51
CA PHE A 112 -2.02 15.32 15.89
C PHE A 112 -2.78 14.07 15.42
N VAL A 113 -4.10 14.06 15.61
CA VAL A 113 -4.95 12.93 15.21
C VAL A 113 -5.01 12.82 13.70
N LEU A 114 -5.17 13.93 12.98
CA LEU A 114 -5.13 13.96 11.52
C LEU A 114 -3.79 13.45 10.98
N ALA A 115 -2.67 13.81 11.62
CA ALA A 115 -1.36 13.29 11.22
C ALA A 115 -1.31 11.75 11.35
N ALA A 116 -1.82 11.20 12.44
CA ALA A 116 -1.91 9.75 12.66
C ALA A 116 -2.90 9.05 11.71
N LEU A 117 -3.98 9.73 11.30
CA LEU A 117 -5.00 9.19 10.39
C LEU A 117 -4.67 9.35 8.90
N SER A 118 -3.69 10.20 8.55
CA SER A 118 -3.39 10.63 7.18
C SER A 118 -3.30 9.51 6.14
N VAL A 119 -2.73 8.36 6.49
CA VAL A 119 -2.61 7.22 5.57
C VAL A 119 -3.93 6.49 5.31
N ARG A 120 -4.89 6.59 6.23
CA ARG A 120 -6.23 6.02 6.12
C ARG A 120 -7.24 6.96 5.45
N ILE A 121 -6.90 8.23 5.27
CA ILE A 121 -7.69 9.16 4.44
C ILE A 121 -7.37 8.89 2.96
N LYS A 122 -7.94 7.82 2.41
CA LYS A 122 -7.82 7.35 1.02
C LYS A 122 -9.19 7.02 0.43
N GLU A 123 -9.20 6.62 -0.81
CA GLU A 123 -10.31 6.09 -1.61
C GLU A 123 -10.88 4.75 -1.09
N ARG A 124 -11.18 4.71 0.21
CA ARG A 124 -11.82 3.60 0.93
C ARG A 124 -13.02 4.10 1.76
N PRO A 125 -13.97 3.21 2.07
CA PRO A 125 -15.05 3.49 3.03
C PRO A 125 -14.60 3.87 4.43
N GLU A 126 -13.41 3.44 4.83
CA GLU A 126 -12.78 3.84 6.08
C GLU A 126 -12.71 5.37 6.25
N THR A 127 -12.45 6.14 5.17
CA THR A 127 -12.35 7.61 5.24
C THR A 127 -13.64 8.26 5.71
N LEU A 128 -14.78 7.79 5.20
CA LEU A 128 -16.09 8.29 5.62
C LEU A 128 -16.48 7.73 7.00
N ALA A 129 -16.08 6.49 7.30
CA ALA A 129 -16.28 5.87 8.61
C ALA A 129 -15.59 6.65 9.75
N LEU A 130 -14.42 7.24 9.50
CA LEU A 130 -13.74 8.10 10.48
C LEU A 130 -14.59 9.31 10.87
N ALA A 131 -15.33 9.89 9.92
CA ALA A 131 -16.25 10.99 10.20
C ALA A 131 -17.42 10.52 11.07
N TRP A 132 -18.04 9.39 10.72
CA TRP A 132 -19.14 8.81 11.48
C TRP A 132 -18.73 8.46 12.91
N ALA A 133 -17.59 7.81 13.10
CA ALA A 133 -17.09 7.45 14.41
C ALA A 133 -16.78 8.68 15.29
N ALA A 134 -16.17 9.73 14.71
CA ALA A 134 -15.93 10.97 15.42
C ALA A 134 -17.24 11.66 15.85
N MET A 135 -18.23 11.73 14.95
CA MET A 135 -19.56 12.26 15.27
C MET A 135 -20.29 11.42 16.31
N PHE A 136 -20.25 10.09 16.18
CA PHE A 136 -20.86 9.14 17.11
C PHE A 136 -20.28 9.31 18.52
N MET A 137 -18.95 9.41 18.65
CA MET A 137 -18.28 9.68 19.92
C MET A 137 -18.75 11.01 20.54
N ALA A 138 -18.78 12.08 19.73
CA ALA A 138 -19.19 13.41 20.18
C ALA A 138 -20.66 13.44 20.65
N LEU A 139 -21.54 12.78 19.91
CA LEU A 139 -22.97 12.67 20.21
C LEU A 139 -23.22 11.77 21.42
N SER A 140 -22.48 10.67 21.58
CA SER A 140 -22.56 9.79 22.74
C SER A 140 -22.32 10.56 24.04
N VAL A 141 -21.23 11.34 24.08
CA VAL A 141 -20.93 12.23 25.21
C VAL A 141 -22.02 13.29 25.41
N ALA A 142 -22.59 13.82 24.33
CA ALA A 142 -23.66 14.81 24.40
C ALA A 142 -24.96 14.24 25.00
N VAL A 143 -25.33 13.03 24.61
CA VAL A 143 -26.51 12.30 25.09
C VAL A 143 -26.34 11.93 26.56
N VAL A 144 -25.17 11.40 26.95
CA VAL A 144 -24.88 11.07 28.36
C VAL A 144 -24.98 12.30 29.27
N ARG A 145 -24.45 13.45 28.82
CA ARG A 145 -24.55 14.72 29.56
C ARG A 145 -26.01 15.19 29.68
N ARG A 146 -26.74 15.23 28.56
CA ARG A 146 -28.16 15.61 28.52
C ARG A 146 -28.87 14.81 27.44
N CYS A 147 -29.64 13.83 27.89
CA CYS A 147 -30.44 12.96 27.04
C CYS A 147 -31.69 13.74 26.59
N SER A 148 -31.77 14.01 25.30
CA SER A 148 -32.90 14.68 24.66
C SER A 148 -33.20 13.98 23.36
N TRP A 149 -34.47 13.87 22.99
CA TRP A 149 -34.89 13.15 21.79
C TRP A 149 -34.13 13.54 20.51
N PRO A 150 -33.91 14.84 20.19
CA PRO A 150 -33.16 15.21 18.98
C PRO A 150 -31.72 14.66 18.92
N ARG A 151 -31.06 14.51 20.08
CA ARG A 151 -29.69 13.97 20.15
C ARG A 151 -29.67 12.46 20.05
N VAL A 152 -30.67 11.79 20.61
CA VAL A 152 -30.83 10.34 20.49
C VAL A 152 -31.14 9.98 19.04
N VAL A 153 -32.03 10.72 18.38
CA VAL A 153 -32.31 10.57 16.95
C VAL A 153 -31.07 10.83 16.11
N ALA A 154 -30.31 11.90 16.38
CA ALA A 154 -29.06 12.17 15.67
C ALA A 154 -28.01 11.07 15.86
N LEU A 155 -27.85 10.55 17.10
CA LEU A 155 -26.94 9.45 17.40
C LEU A 155 -27.34 8.18 16.65
N PHE A 156 -28.63 7.83 16.67
CA PHE A 156 -29.19 6.69 15.94
C PHE A 156 -28.99 6.84 14.43
N ALA A 157 -29.28 8.02 13.87
CA ALA A 157 -29.10 8.28 12.44
C ALA A 157 -27.63 8.17 12.01
N VAL A 158 -26.69 8.71 12.80
CA VAL A 158 -25.25 8.55 12.53
C VAL A 158 -24.85 7.08 12.55
N GLU A 159 -25.38 6.29 13.49
CA GLU A 159 -25.07 4.86 13.56
C GLU A 159 -25.63 4.08 12.37
N VAL A 160 -26.88 4.34 11.98
CA VAL A 160 -27.46 3.72 10.80
C VAL A 160 -26.62 4.04 9.56
N LEU A 161 -26.22 5.30 9.36
CA LEU A 161 -25.36 5.69 8.25
C LEU A 161 -23.98 5.02 8.30
N TRP A 162 -23.39 4.90 9.49
CA TRP A 162 -22.12 4.21 9.68
C TRP A 162 -22.23 2.72 9.30
N ALA A 163 -23.28 2.04 9.76
CA ALA A 163 -23.55 0.64 9.48
C ALA A 163 -23.82 0.33 7.99
N GLN A 164 -24.21 1.33 7.19
CA GLN A 164 -24.31 1.19 5.73
C GLN A 164 -23.00 1.55 4.98
N THR A 165 -22.04 2.17 5.67
CA THR A 165 -20.82 2.73 5.05
C THR A 165 -19.60 1.84 5.23
N HIS A 166 -19.37 1.29 6.43
CA HIS A 166 -18.13 0.58 6.72
C HIS A 166 -18.25 -0.39 7.88
N GLY A 167 -17.57 -1.54 7.80
CA GLY A 167 -17.63 -2.63 8.78
C GLY A 167 -17.28 -2.30 10.23
N THR A 168 -16.59 -1.19 10.50
CA THR A 168 -16.20 -0.78 11.87
C THR A 168 -17.32 -0.20 12.72
N PHE A 169 -18.55 -0.09 12.18
CA PHE A 169 -19.74 0.32 12.93
C PHE A 169 -19.97 -0.51 14.20
N VAL A 170 -19.47 -1.77 14.24
CA VAL A 170 -19.46 -2.62 15.44
C VAL A 170 -18.82 -1.95 16.68
N LEU A 171 -17.94 -0.96 16.49
CA LEU A 171 -17.32 -0.20 17.57
C LEU A 171 -18.29 0.75 18.27
N ALA A 172 -19.45 1.05 17.69
CA ALA A 172 -20.44 1.96 18.27
C ALA A 172 -20.92 1.53 19.66
N VAL A 173 -21.13 0.24 19.88
CA VAL A 173 -21.53 -0.30 21.19
C VAL A 173 -20.47 -0.05 22.26
N PRO A 174 -19.22 -0.55 22.13
CA PRO A 174 -18.20 -0.30 23.15
C PRO A 174 -17.88 1.20 23.30
N MET A 175 -17.97 2.00 22.23
CA MET A 175 -17.82 3.46 22.31
C MET A 175 -18.93 4.12 23.13
N PHE A 176 -20.18 3.71 22.95
CA PHE A 176 -21.30 4.24 23.74
C PHE A 176 -21.18 3.81 25.20
N VAL A 177 -20.84 2.54 25.46
CA VAL A 177 -20.58 2.03 26.81
C VAL A 177 -19.47 2.84 27.49
N ALA A 178 -18.34 3.08 26.81
CA ALA A 178 -17.26 3.93 27.32
C ALA A 178 -17.77 5.32 27.70
N ALA A 179 -18.61 5.95 26.88
CA ALA A 179 -19.21 7.25 27.19
C ALA A 179 -20.13 7.22 28.43
N VAL A 180 -20.81 6.11 28.70
CA VAL A 180 -21.74 5.95 29.83
C VAL A 180 -21.03 5.79 31.18
N LEU A 181 -19.76 5.35 31.22
CA LEU A 181 -19.05 5.04 32.48
C LEU A 181 -18.95 6.20 33.50
N ASN A 182 -19.02 7.46 33.06
CA ASN A 182 -19.06 8.62 33.96
C ASN A 182 -20.50 9.12 34.26
N ALA A 183 -21.54 8.43 33.79
CA ALA A 183 -22.92 8.84 33.97
C ALA A 183 -23.43 8.48 35.38
N PRO A 184 -24.21 9.36 36.04
CA PRO A 184 -24.84 9.02 37.31
C PRO A 184 -25.82 7.84 37.12
N LEU A 185 -25.85 6.92 38.10
CA LEU A 185 -26.67 5.70 38.08
C LEU A 185 -28.16 5.97 37.78
N SER A 186 -28.69 7.11 38.24
CA SER A 186 -30.08 7.53 37.99
C SER A 186 -30.43 7.71 36.50
N LYS A 187 -29.44 7.88 35.62
CA LYS A 187 -29.64 7.98 34.17
C LYS A 187 -29.55 6.65 33.44
N TRP A 188 -29.05 5.60 34.08
CA TRP A 188 -28.76 4.31 33.43
C TRP A 188 -29.98 3.68 32.75
N PRO A 189 -31.21 3.70 33.30
CA PRO A 189 -32.38 3.14 32.60
C PRO A 189 -32.64 3.82 31.25
N ARG A 190 -32.55 5.16 31.20
CA ARG A 190 -32.72 5.92 29.94
C ARG A 190 -31.58 5.66 28.96
N LEU A 191 -30.34 5.57 29.45
CA LEU A 191 -29.18 5.27 28.63
C LEU A 191 -29.20 3.82 28.12
N GLY A 192 -29.78 2.89 28.88
CA GLY A 192 -30.05 1.52 28.43
C GLY A 192 -31.00 1.47 27.24
N GLY A 193 -32.06 2.31 27.24
CA GLY A 193 -32.93 2.47 26.08
C GLY A 193 -32.20 3.03 24.85
N VAL A 194 -31.27 3.97 25.04
CA VAL A 194 -30.42 4.49 23.95
C VAL A 194 -29.46 3.41 23.43
N LEU A 195 -28.85 2.62 24.32
CA LEU A 195 -28.00 1.51 23.95
C LEU A 195 -28.76 0.47 23.12
N ALA A 196 -30.01 0.16 23.48
CA ALA A 196 -30.87 -0.71 22.69
C ALA A 196 -31.09 -0.15 21.26
N LEU A 197 -31.30 1.16 21.12
CA LEU A 197 -31.39 1.79 19.80
C LEU A 197 -30.08 1.72 19.01
N VAL A 198 -28.92 1.89 19.65
CA VAL A 198 -27.61 1.69 19.01
C VAL A 198 -27.48 0.26 18.51
N VAL A 199 -27.87 -0.75 19.31
CA VAL A 199 -27.87 -2.16 18.90
C VAL A 199 -28.83 -2.42 17.74
N VAL A 200 -30.02 -1.83 17.73
CA VAL A 200 -30.95 -1.92 16.60
C VAL A 200 -30.34 -1.31 15.33
N ALA A 201 -29.63 -0.19 15.46
CA ALA A 201 -28.96 0.44 14.32
C ALA A 201 -27.83 -0.43 13.75
N LEU A 202 -27.06 -1.16 14.58
CA LEU A 202 -26.08 -2.14 14.09
C LEU A 202 -26.72 -3.18 13.15
N ILE A 203 -27.88 -3.72 13.54
CA ILE A 203 -28.59 -4.77 12.79
C ILE A 203 -29.16 -4.23 11.46
N SER A 204 -29.25 -2.91 11.30
CA SER A 204 -29.65 -2.31 10.02
C SER A 204 -28.60 -2.51 8.91
N GLY A 205 -27.34 -2.76 9.28
CA GLY A 205 -26.23 -2.99 8.35
C GLY A 205 -26.44 -4.23 7.47
N PRO A 206 -25.64 -4.41 6.40
CA PRO A 206 -25.81 -5.52 5.47
C PRO A 206 -25.60 -6.91 6.08
N ALA A 207 -24.83 -7.00 7.18
CA ALA A 207 -24.67 -8.23 7.94
C ALA A 207 -25.96 -8.66 8.67
N GLY A 208 -26.89 -7.73 8.94
CA GLY A 208 -28.11 -8.01 9.69
C GLY A 208 -27.85 -8.66 11.04
N PHE A 209 -28.50 -9.79 11.29
CA PHE A 209 -28.27 -10.62 12.49
C PHE A 209 -26.96 -11.43 12.45
N GLY A 210 -26.29 -11.51 11.29
CA GLY A 210 -25.03 -12.23 11.08
C GLY A 210 -23.78 -11.47 11.54
N ILE A 211 -23.92 -10.41 12.34
CA ILE A 211 -22.82 -9.52 12.74
C ILE A 211 -21.68 -10.25 13.46
N ALA A 212 -21.97 -11.28 14.25
CA ALA A 212 -20.94 -12.06 14.94
C ALA A 212 -20.05 -12.82 13.95
N SER A 213 -20.66 -13.43 12.92
CA SER A 213 -19.94 -14.12 11.85
C SER A 213 -19.11 -13.14 11.02
N PHE A 214 -19.66 -11.95 10.76
CA PHE A 214 -18.94 -10.86 10.10
C PHE A 214 -17.71 -10.41 10.88
N VAL A 215 -17.82 -10.23 12.20
CA VAL A 215 -16.67 -9.87 13.04
C VAL A 215 -15.65 -11.00 13.08
N SER A 216 -16.08 -12.25 13.29
CA SER A 216 -15.15 -13.38 13.40
C SER A 216 -14.34 -13.61 12.13
N SER A 217 -14.90 -13.38 10.94
CA SER A 217 -14.16 -13.55 9.68
C SER A 217 -13.05 -12.51 9.51
N HIS A 218 -13.07 -11.40 10.24
CA HIS A 218 -12.09 -10.33 10.15
C HIS A 218 -11.05 -10.33 11.28
N VAL A 219 -11.09 -11.31 12.19
CA VAL A 219 -10.21 -11.40 13.35
C VAL A 219 -9.14 -12.49 13.19
N SER A 220 -9.42 -13.55 12.44
CA SER A 220 -8.48 -14.65 12.20
C SER A 220 -8.70 -15.26 10.82
N GLY A 221 -7.69 -15.99 10.34
CA GLY A 221 -7.73 -16.67 9.06
C GLY A 221 -6.44 -16.50 8.25
N ASP A 222 -6.28 -17.31 7.21
CA ASP A 222 -5.13 -17.22 6.30
C ASP A 222 -5.11 -15.88 5.57
N ALA A 223 -6.27 -15.37 5.15
CA ALA A 223 -6.37 -14.06 4.52
C ALA A 223 -5.97 -12.93 5.47
N VAL A 224 -6.48 -12.96 6.71
CA VAL A 224 -6.15 -11.96 7.74
C VAL A 224 -4.64 -11.92 8.01
N ALA A 225 -3.97 -13.08 8.03
CA ALA A 225 -2.54 -13.17 8.27
C ALA A 225 -1.66 -12.63 7.11
N HIS A 226 -2.19 -12.59 5.88
CA HIS A 226 -1.41 -12.22 4.68
C HIS A 226 -1.83 -10.87 4.07
N ILE A 227 -2.99 -10.33 4.44
CA ILE A 227 -3.39 -8.98 4.07
C ILE A 227 -2.75 -8.02 5.07
N VAL A 228 -1.75 -7.25 4.62
CA VAL A 228 -0.91 -6.36 5.44
C VAL A 228 -1.71 -5.48 6.41
N ASP A 229 -2.86 -4.97 5.98
CA ASP A 229 -3.69 -4.09 6.81
C ASP A 229 -4.49 -4.83 7.89
N MET A 230 -4.74 -6.13 7.71
CA MET A 230 -5.50 -6.96 8.65
C MET A 230 -4.59 -7.76 9.58
N ALA A 231 -3.32 -7.97 9.20
CA ALA A 231 -2.34 -8.67 9.99
C ALA A 231 -2.06 -7.98 11.34
N ASP A 232 -1.59 -8.75 12.31
CA ASP A 232 -1.18 -8.24 13.62
C ASP A 232 -0.05 -7.20 13.46
N PRO A 233 -0.07 -6.10 14.22
CA PRO A 233 0.99 -5.11 14.16
C PRO A 233 2.30 -5.67 14.73
N THR A 234 3.41 -5.32 14.07
CA THR A 234 4.77 -5.66 14.48
C THR A 234 5.53 -4.43 15.01
N TRP A 235 6.68 -4.61 15.64
CA TRP A 235 7.53 -3.48 16.04
C TRP A 235 8.01 -2.63 14.85
N ALA A 236 8.16 -3.25 13.67
CA ALA A 236 8.53 -2.53 12.45
C ALA A 236 7.46 -1.51 12.05
N ASP A 237 6.19 -1.81 12.34
CA ASP A 237 5.08 -0.90 12.10
C ASP A 237 5.16 0.35 12.97
N PHE A 238 5.89 0.36 14.08
CA PHE A 238 6.07 1.56 14.92
C PHE A 238 7.38 2.31 14.65
N ASN A 239 8.15 1.90 13.63
CA ASN A 239 9.38 2.59 13.25
C ASN A 239 9.06 3.96 12.62
N PRO A 240 9.52 5.09 13.20
CA PRO A 240 9.25 6.42 12.67
C PRO A 240 9.79 6.66 11.25
N ALA A 241 10.78 5.87 10.81
CA ALA A 241 11.33 5.98 9.46
C ALA A 241 10.42 5.36 8.38
N GLY A 242 9.72 4.28 8.71
CA GLY A 242 8.87 3.51 7.77
C GLY A 242 7.38 3.81 7.90
N ALA A 243 6.90 3.98 9.13
CA ALA A 243 5.48 4.14 9.47
C ALA A 243 5.27 5.30 10.45
N PRO A 244 5.49 6.56 9.99
CA PRO A 244 5.49 7.74 10.86
C PRO A 244 4.18 7.93 11.63
N TYR A 245 3.05 7.48 11.07
CA TYR A 245 1.71 7.62 11.63
C TYR A 245 1.46 6.70 12.84
N HIS A 246 1.97 5.47 12.84
CA HIS A 246 1.89 4.58 14.00
C HIS A 246 2.78 5.07 15.15
N PHE A 247 3.98 5.55 14.83
CA PHE A 247 4.86 6.19 15.80
C PHE A 247 4.18 7.39 16.47
N ILE A 248 3.48 8.24 15.69
CA ILE A 248 2.70 9.36 16.24
C ILE A 248 1.61 8.85 17.19
N ALA A 249 0.84 7.83 16.81
CA ALA A 249 -0.21 7.27 17.68
C ALA A 249 0.37 6.73 19.02
N ALA A 250 1.53 6.07 18.97
CA ALA A 250 2.26 5.62 20.15
C ALA A 250 2.74 6.78 21.03
N ALA A 251 3.36 7.79 20.43
CA ALA A 251 3.81 8.99 21.15
C ALA A 251 2.64 9.73 21.83
N LEU A 252 1.51 9.87 21.13
CA LEU A 252 0.30 10.48 21.69
C LEU A 252 -0.28 9.67 22.85
N THR A 253 -0.14 8.35 22.80
CA THR A 253 -0.56 7.48 23.90
C THR A 253 0.32 7.64 25.13
N VAL A 254 1.64 7.75 24.96
CA VAL A 254 2.54 8.07 26.08
C VAL A 254 2.12 9.39 26.73
N VAL A 255 1.84 10.43 25.93
CA VAL A 255 1.33 11.71 26.46
C VAL A 255 0.01 11.52 27.21
N ALA A 256 -0.94 10.80 26.63
CA ALA A 256 -2.24 10.52 27.24
C ALA A 256 -2.13 9.77 28.58
N LEU A 257 -1.21 8.80 28.67
CA LEU A 257 -0.92 8.03 29.89
C LEU A 257 -0.25 8.90 30.95
N LEU A 258 0.74 9.71 30.59
CA LEU A 258 1.36 10.67 31.53
C LEU A 258 0.32 11.66 32.08
N GLY A 259 -0.61 12.10 31.23
CA GLY A 259 -1.76 12.87 31.65
C GLY A 259 -2.64 12.14 32.65
N ALA A 260 -2.96 10.87 32.39
CA ALA A 260 -3.73 10.04 33.32
C ALA A 260 -3.02 9.90 34.68
N LEU A 261 -1.70 9.62 34.67
CA LEU A 261 -0.88 9.50 35.87
C LEU A 261 -0.79 10.81 36.68
N SER A 262 -0.88 11.97 36.00
CA SER A 262 -0.97 13.27 36.66
C SER A 262 -2.38 13.66 37.14
N GLY A 263 -3.35 12.73 37.06
CA GLY A 263 -4.73 12.94 37.51
C GLY A 263 -5.67 13.53 36.44
N ALA A 264 -5.21 13.71 35.19
CA ALA A 264 -6.02 14.26 34.11
C ALA A 264 -6.86 13.19 33.40
N TRP A 265 -7.73 12.47 34.12
CA TRP A 265 -8.51 11.37 33.55
C TRP A 265 -9.97 11.34 34.01
N THR A 266 -10.76 10.54 33.31
CA THR A 266 -12.12 10.14 33.67
C THR A 266 -12.33 8.68 33.26
N TRP A 267 -13.30 7.96 33.83
CA TRP A 267 -13.51 6.56 33.46
C TRP A 267 -13.80 6.38 31.97
N SER A 268 -14.62 7.27 31.39
CA SER A 268 -14.86 7.26 29.94
C SER A 268 -13.60 7.47 29.12
N SER A 269 -12.72 8.42 29.50
CA SER A 269 -11.51 8.69 28.70
C SER A 269 -10.51 7.56 28.77
N LEU A 270 -10.38 6.90 29.93
CA LEU A 270 -9.58 5.67 30.06
C LEU A 270 -10.18 4.49 29.29
N ALA A 271 -11.50 4.34 29.29
CA ALA A 271 -12.17 3.28 28.54
C ALA A 271 -12.02 3.48 27.03
N PHE A 272 -12.12 4.71 26.52
CA PHE A 272 -11.81 5.01 25.12
C PHE A 272 -10.34 4.71 24.78
N LEU A 273 -9.40 5.09 25.65
CA LEU A 273 -7.98 4.76 25.47
C LEU A 273 -7.75 3.24 25.44
N GLY A 274 -8.33 2.50 26.40
CA GLY A 274 -8.24 1.05 26.48
C GLY A 274 -8.86 0.35 25.28
N LEU A 275 -10.03 0.81 24.82
CA LEU A 275 -10.66 0.32 23.58
C LEU A 275 -9.76 0.57 22.36
N GLY A 276 -9.16 1.75 22.27
CA GLY A 276 -8.21 2.07 21.21
C GLY A 276 -7.01 1.12 21.21
N LEU A 277 -6.39 0.88 22.36
CA LEU A 277 -5.27 -0.06 22.50
C LEU A 277 -5.66 -1.49 22.12
N LEU A 278 -6.85 -1.94 22.54
CA LEU A 278 -7.38 -3.25 22.19
C LEU A 278 -7.56 -3.41 20.68
N VAL A 279 -8.14 -2.40 20.00
CA VAL A 279 -8.33 -2.41 18.55
C VAL A 279 -6.98 -2.34 17.81
N ALA A 280 -6.03 -1.54 18.30
CA ALA A 280 -4.69 -1.49 17.72
C ALA A 280 -3.96 -2.83 17.86
N SER A 281 -4.19 -3.60 18.92
CA SER A 281 -3.51 -4.89 19.13
C SER A 281 -3.97 -6.01 18.21
N THR A 282 -5.07 -5.85 17.48
CA THR A 282 -5.63 -6.92 16.63
C THR A 282 -5.33 -6.77 15.14
N SER A 283 -4.92 -5.58 14.68
CA SER A 283 -4.58 -5.38 13.28
C SER A 283 -3.82 -4.07 13.04
N VAL A 284 -3.00 -4.02 12.01
CA VAL A 284 -2.31 -2.80 11.54
C VAL A 284 -3.30 -1.66 11.27
N ARG A 285 -4.45 -1.94 10.64
CA ARG A 285 -5.51 -0.93 10.44
C ARG A 285 -6.12 -0.41 11.75
N GLY A 286 -6.08 -1.21 12.82
CA GLY A 286 -6.56 -0.83 14.15
C GLY A 286 -5.86 0.39 14.74
N VAL A 287 -4.62 0.69 14.32
CA VAL A 287 -3.85 1.84 14.81
C VAL A 287 -4.53 3.19 14.50
N ALA A 288 -5.24 3.30 13.37
CA ALA A 288 -5.98 4.52 13.05
C ALA A 288 -7.16 4.73 14.01
N TRP A 289 -7.89 3.66 14.31
CA TRP A 289 -8.98 3.67 15.27
C TRP A 289 -8.48 4.00 16.68
N TRP A 290 -7.31 3.51 17.06
CA TRP A 290 -6.66 3.91 18.30
C TRP A 290 -6.34 5.41 18.37
N ALA A 291 -5.81 5.99 17.29
CA ALA A 291 -5.56 7.43 17.21
C ALA A 291 -6.85 8.26 17.32
N LEU A 292 -7.97 7.76 16.80
CA LEU A 292 -9.28 8.37 17.00
C LEU A 292 -9.74 8.25 18.47
N LEU A 293 -9.63 7.06 19.05
CA LEU A 293 -10.16 6.75 20.38
C LEU A 293 -9.30 7.32 21.52
N LEU A 294 -8.02 7.66 21.30
CA LEU A 294 -7.20 8.34 22.32
C LEU A 294 -7.57 9.81 22.54
N MET A 295 -8.33 10.42 21.62
CA MET A 295 -8.67 11.85 21.63
C MET A 295 -9.22 12.39 22.96
N PRO A 296 -10.20 11.72 23.63
CA PRO A 296 -10.75 12.22 24.88
C PRO A 296 -9.69 12.38 25.97
N GLN A 297 -8.80 11.40 26.12
CA GLN A 297 -7.75 11.42 27.13
C GLN A 297 -6.66 12.44 26.82
N LEU A 298 -6.28 12.57 25.53
CA LEU A 298 -5.33 13.59 25.10
C LEU A 298 -5.86 15.01 25.33
N ALA A 299 -7.14 15.25 25.03
CA ALA A 299 -7.78 16.55 25.27
C ALA A 299 -7.81 16.91 26.76
N LEU A 300 -8.07 15.96 27.66
CA LEU A 300 -8.01 16.17 29.12
C LEU A 300 -6.59 16.47 29.59
N THR A 301 -5.62 15.69 29.13
CA THR A 301 -4.19 15.85 29.43
C THR A 301 -3.71 17.26 29.09
N LEU A 302 -3.94 17.68 27.84
CA LEU A 302 -3.52 19.00 27.39
C LEU A 302 -4.32 20.12 28.05
N LYS A 303 -5.59 19.90 28.42
CA LYS A 303 -6.38 20.87 29.19
C LYS A 303 -5.76 21.16 30.54
N VAL A 304 -5.30 20.14 31.26
CA VAL A 304 -4.62 20.32 32.55
C VAL A 304 -3.28 21.06 32.36
N ALA A 305 -2.50 20.69 31.35
CA ALA A 305 -1.23 21.34 31.04
C ALA A 305 -1.39 22.80 30.54
N SER A 306 -2.49 23.10 29.84
CA SER A 306 -2.76 24.39 29.17
C SER A 306 -3.13 25.55 30.09
N ARG A 307 -3.12 25.36 31.42
CA ARG A 307 -3.28 26.49 32.36
C ARG A 307 -2.27 27.61 32.07
N ARG A 308 -1.15 27.27 31.42
CA ARG A 308 -0.18 28.22 30.85
C ARG A 308 -0.40 28.35 29.34
N ARG A 309 -0.70 29.56 28.84
CA ARG A 309 -0.88 29.87 27.41
C ARG A 309 0.26 29.35 26.53
N PHE A 310 1.50 29.43 27.03
CA PHE A 310 2.70 28.92 26.35
C PHE A 310 2.58 27.45 25.95
N VAL A 311 2.05 26.58 26.83
CA VAL A 311 1.91 25.15 26.54
C VAL A 311 0.99 24.90 25.35
N SER A 312 -0.13 25.62 25.26
CA SER A 312 -1.06 25.47 24.13
C SER A 312 -0.47 25.93 22.81
N VAL A 313 0.34 26.99 22.82
CA VAL A 313 1.05 27.49 21.64
C VAL A 313 2.11 26.49 21.19
N THR A 314 2.92 25.98 22.13
CA THR A 314 3.92 24.95 21.86
C THR A 314 3.28 23.67 21.33
N ALA A 315 2.21 23.20 21.95
CA ALA A 315 1.48 22.01 21.50
C ALA A 315 0.94 22.17 20.08
N LEU A 316 0.38 23.34 19.74
CA LEU A 316 -0.06 23.63 18.39
C LEU A 316 1.10 23.68 17.40
N GLY A 317 2.22 24.32 17.76
CA GLY A 317 3.42 24.37 16.93
C GLY A 317 3.97 22.97 16.61
N VAL A 318 4.12 22.12 17.62
CA VAL A 318 4.56 20.72 17.44
C VAL A 318 3.56 19.91 16.60
N ALA A 319 2.26 20.11 16.80
CA ALA A 319 1.24 19.42 16.01
C ALA A 319 1.30 19.80 14.52
N LEU A 320 1.49 21.09 14.22
CA LEU A 320 1.64 21.58 12.85
C LEU A 320 2.93 21.06 12.20
N LEU A 321 4.05 21.05 12.92
CA LEU A 321 5.31 20.46 12.43
C LEU A 321 5.16 18.96 12.15
N THR A 322 4.48 18.24 13.03
CA THR A 322 4.20 16.80 12.87
C THR A 322 3.34 16.56 11.63
N LEU A 323 2.28 17.33 11.44
CA LEU A 323 1.39 17.23 10.28
C LEU A 323 2.11 17.55 8.97
N THR A 324 2.94 18.59 8.94
CA THR A 324 3.78 18.93 7.78
C THR A 324 4.79 17.82 7.48
N TRP A 325 5.47 17.29 8.50
CA TRP A 325 6.43 16.19 8.33
C TRP A 325 5.78 14.94 7.73
N VAL A 326 4.62 14.54 8.26
CA VAL A 326 3.83 13.42 7.72
C VAL A 326 3.43 13.66 6.28
N THR A 327 3.05 14.88 5.95
CA THR A 327 2.61 15.24 4.59
C THR A 327 3.73 15.17 3.58
N VAL A 328 4.90 15.72 3.91
CA VAL A 328 6.09 15.62 3.04
C VAL A 328 6.49 14.15 2.86
N ARG A 329 6.40 13.34 3.91
CA ARG A 329 6.64 11.89 3.83
C ARG A 329 5.61 11.19 2.94
N LEU A 330 4.35 11.58 3.07
CA LEU A 330 3.26 11.01 2.27
C LEU A 330 3.45 11.35 0.80
N GLU A 331 3.72 12.61 0.46
CA GLU A 331 3.98 13.06 -0.91
C GLU A 331 5.10 12.26 -1.57
N LYS A 332 6.22 12.05 -0.86
CA LYS A 332 7.31 11.20 -1.33
C LYS A 332 6.86 9.76 -1.61
N ARG A 333 5.97 9.21 -0.78
CA ARG A 333 5.49 7.82 -0.87
C ARG A 333 4.39 7.63 -1.92
N VAL A 334 3.46 8.58 -2.07
CA VAL A 334 2.26 8.42 -2.93
C VAL A 334 2.36 9.19 -4.23
N GLY A 335 3.14 10.27 -4.26
CA GLY A 335 3.27 11.16 -5.42
C GLY A 335 2.85 12.59 -5.05
N PRO A 336 2.97 13.54 -5.99
CA PRO A 336 2.58 14.92 -5.77
C PRO A 336 1.10 15.04 -5.42
N PHE A 337 0.74 15.97 -4.54
CA PHE A 337 -0.67 16.29 -4.30
C PHE A 337 -1.31 16.99 -5.51
N LEU A 338 -2.63 17.04 -5.53
CA LEU A 338 -3.48 17.51 -6.63
C LEU A 338 -3.30 16.72 -7.93
N SER A 339 -2.76 15.50 -7.86
CA SER A 339 -2.70 14.57 -8.99
C SER A 339 -3.88 13.60 -8.94
N PHE A 340 -4.99 13.96 -9.59
CA PHE A 340 -6.26 13.21 -9.51
C PHE A 340 -6.38 12.04 -10.50
N SER A 341 -5.25 11.45 -10.90
CA SER A 341 -5.22 10.37 -11.89
C SER A 341 -5.06 9.00 -11.24
N VAL A 342 -5.77 7.99 -11.74
CA VAL A 342 -5.30 6.61 -11.67
C VAL A 342 -4.15 6.51 -12.66
N LYS A 343 -3.02 5.98 -12.24
CA LYS A 343 -1.93 5.72 -13.18
C LYS A 343 -2.40 4.65 -14.16
N SER A 344 -2.43 4.96 -15.45
CA SER A 344 -2.85 4.00 -16.48
C SER A 344 -2.06 2.68 -16.41
N SER A 345 -0.79 2.74 -16.02
CA SER A 345 0.06 1.56 -15.80
C SER A 345 -0.37 0.64 -14.67
N GLU A 346 -1.20 1.13 -13.74
CA GLU A 346 -1.72 0.38 -12.60
C GLU A 346 -3.06 -0.29 -12.93
N LEU A 347 -3.60 -0.09 -14.14
CA LEU A 347 -4.82 -0.73 -14.60
C LEU A 347 -4.53 -1.77 -15.69
N PRO A 348 -5.17 -2.95 -15.64
CA PRO A 348 -5.02 -3.98 -16.66
C PRO A 348 -5.94 -3.74 -17.87
N ARG A 349 -6.11 -2.50 -18.37
CA ARG A 349 -7.11 -2.18 -19.41
C ARG A 349 -6.89 -2.97 -20.70
N GLU A 350 -5.65 -3.02 -21.16
CA GLU A 350 -5.27 -3.68 -22.41
C GLU A 350 -5.35 -5.19 -22.24
N ALA A 351 -4.92 -5.68 -21.07
CA ALA A 351 -5.04 -7.07 -20.67
C ALA A 351 -6.50 -7.54 -20.69
N VAL A 352 -7.43 -6.73 -20.17
CA VAL A 352 -8.88 -7.00 -20.18
C VAL A 352 -9.44 -6.97 -21.60
N ASN A 353 -9.04 -6.01 -22.42
CA ASN A 353 -9.52 -5.88 -23.80
C ASN A 353 -9.03 -7.02 -24.72
N ALA A 354 -7.89 -7.63 -24.40
CA ALA A 354 -7.37 -8.79 -25.12
C ALA A 354 -8.10 -10.11 -24.79
N MET A 355 -8.94 -10.14 -23.74
CA MET A 355 -9.66 -11.34 -23.34
C MET A 355 -10.99 -11.50 -24.08
N PRO A 356 -11.35 -12.73 -24.50
CA PRO A 356 -12.67 -13.03 -25.05
C PRO A 356 -13.81 -12.75 -24.06
N ASP A 357 -14.99 -12.46 -24.59
CA ASP A 357 -16.19 -12.24 -23.78
C ASP A 357 -16.66 -13.54 -23.11
N GLY A 358 -17.12 -13.43 -21.87
CA GLY A 358 -17.50 -14.57 -21.05
C GLY A 358 -16.31 -15.37 -20.52
N ALA A 359 -15.07 -14.93 -20.80
CA ALA A 359 -13.90 -15.71 -20.45
C ALA A 359 -13.71 -15.86 -18.94
N THR A 360 -13.26 -17.04 -18.57
CA THR A 360 -12.79 -17.34 -17.24
C THR A 360 -11.32 -16.94 -17.11
N VAL A 361 -11.07 -15.85 -16.39
CA VAL A 361 -9.76 -15.26 -16.19
C VAL A 361 -9.20 -15.56 -14.80
N TRP A 362 -8.05 -16.23 -14.76
CA TRP A 362 -7.27 -16.34 -13.53
C TRP A 362 -6.60 -15.01 -13.20
N THR A 363 -6.81 -14.50 -12.00
CA THR A 363 -6.29 -13.23 -11.52
C THR A 363 -5.52 -13.41 -10.21
N SER A 364 -4.55 -12.53 -9.95
CA SER A 364 -4.04 -12.36 -8.59
C SER A 364 -5.03 -11.56 -7.74
N PHE A 365 -4.89 -11.67 -6.42
CA PHE A 365 -5.64 -10.87 -5.44
C PHE A 365 -5.60 -9.36 -5.76
N GLU A 366 -4.45 -8.86 -6.22
CA GLU A 366 -4.23 -7.44 -6.48
C GLU A 366 -4.88 -6.90 -7.77
N VAL A 367 -5.24 -7.75 -8.73
CA VAL A 367 -5.72 -7.30 -10.06
C VAL A 367 -7.18 -7.64 -10.32
N GLY A 368 -7.73 -8.64 -9.62
CA GLY A 368 -9.08 -9.13 -9.86
C GLY A 368 -10.16 -8.05 -9.79
N ALA A 369 -10.04 -7.12 -8.82
CA ALA A 369 -10.99 -6.04 -8.63
C ALA A 369 -11.03 -5.08 -9.83
N ALA A 370 -9.86 -4.68 -10.33
CA ALA A 370 -9.74 -3.83 -11.51
C ALA A 370 -10.26 -4.53 -12.77
N VAL A 371 -9.95 -5.82 -12.95
CA VAL A 371 -10.48 -6.65 -14.05
C VAL A 371 -12.01 -6.69 -14.02
N GLY A 372 -12.61 -6.90 -12.84
CA GLY A 372 -14.08 -6.92 -12.68
C GLY A 372 -14.73 -5.58 -13.01
N LEU A 373 -14.13 -4.46 -12.57
CA LEU A 373 -14.63 -3.12 -12.90
C LEU A 373 -14.58 -2.85 -14.41
N ILE A 374 -13.38 -2.99 -15.01
CA ILE A 374 -13.11 -2.63 -16.41
C ILE A 374 -13.89 -3.52 -17.37
N SER A 375 -13.97 -4.83 -17.07
CA SER A 375 -14.71 -5.77 -17.93
C SER A 375 -16.23 -5.61 -17.83
N ASP A 376 -16.74 -4.91 -16.82
CA ASP A 376 -18.19 -4.76 -16.60
C ASP A 376 -18.95 -6.09 -16.57
N GLY A 377 -18.35 -7.10 -15.92
CA GLY A 377 -18.91 -8.46 -15.81
C GLY A 377 -18.75 -9.32 -17.07
N ARG A 378 -18.12 -8.80 -18.13
CA ARG A 378 -17.74 -9.55 -19.35
C ARG A 378 -16.74 -10.66 -19.07
N LEU A 379 -15.89 -10.49 -18.05
CA LEU A 379 -14.91 -11.48 -17.62
C LEU A 379 -15.30 -11.99 -16.23
N ARG A 380 -15.02 -13.27 -15.98
CA ARG A 380 -15.17 -13.89 -14.67
C ARG A 380 -13.81 -14.13 -14.04
N VAL A 381 -13.60 -13.70 -12.78
CA VAL A 381 -12.28 -13.70 -12.12
C VAL A 381 -12.15 -14.76 -11.03
N SER A 382 -10.94 -15.33 -10.85
CA SER A 382 -10.67 -16.38 -9.84
C SER A 382 -10.68 -15.89 -8.41
N ILE A 383 -10.10 -14.72 -8.19
CA ILE A 383 -10.06 -14.06 -6.90
C ILE A 383 -9.92 -12.55 -7.13
N ASP A 384 -10.44 -11.78 -6.20
CA ASP A 384 -10.15 -10.35 -6.09
C ASP A 384 -9.90 -9.98 -4.61
N SER A 385 -9.82 -8.68 -4.31
CA SER A 385 -9.49 -8.23 -2.96
C SER A 385 -10.62 -8.33 -1.93
N ARG A 386 -11.78 -8.93 -2.27
CA ARG A 386 -12.94 -9.13 -1.38
C ARG A 386 -12.84 -10.34 -0.46
N THR A 387 -11.64 -10.78 -0.08
CA THR A 387 -11.45 -11.82 0.95
C THR A 387 -11.51 -11.16 2.34
N PRO A 388 -12.25 -11.70 3.34
CA PRO A 388 -12.94 -12.99 3.39
C PRO A 388 -14.45 -12.92 3.09
N MET A 389 -14.91 -11.90 2.36
CA MET A 389 -16.35 -11.64 2.17
C MET A 389 -16.98 -12.54 1.11
N VAL A 390 -16.38 -12.56 -0.09
CA VAL A 390 -16.83 -13.38 -1.21
C VAL A 390 -16.02 -14.67 -1.32
N PHE A 391 -14.70 -14.52 -1.18
CA PHE A 391 -13.74 -15.62 -1.16
C PHE A 391 -13.44 -15.99 0.28
N ASP A 392 -13.34 -17.27 0.58
CA ASP A 392 -12.89 -17.74 1.88
C ASP A 392 -11.35 -17.88 1.93
N ASP A 393 -10.83 -18.26 3.09
CA ASP A 393 -9.41 -18.51 3.29
C ASP A 393 -8.86 -19.61 2.36
N ALA A 394 -9.69 -20.61 2.01
CA ALA A 394 -9.25 -21.70 1.15
C ALA A 394 -9.05 -21.22 -0.30
N ALA A 395 -9.97 -20.40 -0.82
CA ALA A 395 -9.84 -19.79 -2.14
C ALA A 395 -8.63 -18.84 -2.19
N PHE A 396 -8.42 -18.05 -1.14
CA PHE A 396 -7.24 -17.17 -1.02
C PHE A 396 -5.93 -17.95 -0.98
N ALA A 397 -5.83 -18.95 -0.11
CA ALA A 397 -4.66 -19.82 0.00
C ALA A 397 -4.37 -20.53 -1.33
N LEU A 398 -5.41 -21.08 -1.98
CA LEU A 398 -5.28 -21.74 -3.28
C LEU A 398 -4.73 -20.78 -4.34
N SER A 399 -5.27 -19.56 -4.42
CA SER A 399 -4.78 -18.56 -5.36
C SER A 399 -3.33 -18.19 -5.11
N ARG A 400 -2.94 -17.96 -3.85
CA ARG A 400 -1.57 -17.61 -3.47
C ARG A 400 -0.60 -18.76 -3.78
N ASP A 401 -0.93 -19.96 -3.33
CA ASP A 401 -0.03 -21.11 -3.37
C ASP A 401 0.14 -21.65 -4.79
N CYS A 402 -0.91 -21.61 -5.62
CA CYS A 402 -0.80 -22.05 -7.01
C CYS A 402 0.04 -21.11 -7.86
N LEU A 403 0.07 -19.80 -7.58
CA LEU A 403 0.95 -18.88 -8.31
C LEU A 403 2.43 -19.15 -8.06
N ALA A 404 2.77 -19.77 -6.92
CA ALA A 404 4.14 -20.17 -6.59
C ALA A 404 4.51 -21.57 -7.14
N ARG A 405 3.55 -22.35 -7.66
CA ARG A 405 3.75 -23.77 -8.03
C ARG A 405 3.09 -24.09 -9.38
N PRO A 406 3.86 -24.19 -10.49
CA PRO A 406 3.31 -24.44 -11.83
C PRO A 406 2.36 -25.65 -11.92
N GLU A 407 2.66 -26.74 -11.23
CA GLU A 407 1.81 -27.94 -11.21
C GLU A 407 0.45 -27.73 -10.53
N CYS A 408 0.40 -26.87 -9.51
CA CYS A 408 -0.85 -26.48 -8.86
C CYS A 408 -1.69 -25.63 -9.82
N LEU A 409 -1.04 -24.65 -10.46
CA LEU A 409 -1.67 -23.75 -11.42
C LEU A 409 -2.32 -24.52 -12.58
N LYS A 410 -1.60 -25.48 -13.16
CA LYS A 410 -2.11 -26.36 -14.23
C LYS A 410 -3.38 -27.10 -13.82
N ARG A 411 -3.41 -27.69 -12.62
CA ARG A 411 -4.60 -28.37 -12.09
C ARG A 411 -5.76 -27.41 -11.86
N SER A 412 -5.48 -26.23 -11.30
CA SER A 412 -6.50 -25.20 -11.08
C SER A 412 -7.06 -24.66 -12.40
N PHE A 413 -6.22 -24.47 -13.42
CA PHE A 413 -6.64 -24.03 -14.75
C PHE A 413 -7.58 -25.05 -15.39
N ALA A 414 -7.24 -26.34 -15.31
CA ALA A 414 -8.10 -27.41 -15.78
C ALA A 414 -9.43 -27.46 -14.99
N ALA A 415 -9.37 -27.42 -13.66
CA ALA A 415 -10.54 -27.53 -12.79
C ALA A 415 -11.53 -26.37 -12.95
N MET A 416 -11.02 -25.15 -13.14
CA MET A 416 -11.84 -23.94 -13.32
C MET A 416 -12.11 -23.62 -14.79
N ASN A 417 -11.68 -24.48 -15.72
CA ASN A 417 -11.75 -24.26 -17.16
C ASN A 417 -11.25 -22.85 -17.54
N VAL A 418 -10.06 -22.47 -17.07
CA VAL A 418 -9.47 -21.14 -17.28
C VAL A 418 -9.20 -20.91 -18.77
N GLN A 419 -9.70 -19.79 -19.28
CA GLN A 419 -9.56 -19.37 -20.67
C GLN A 419 -8.54 -18.22 -20.85
N GLY A 420 -8.22 -17.51 -19.77
CA GLY A 420 -7.15 -16.53 -19.76
C GLY A 420 -6.58 -16.29 -18.36
N ALA A 421 -5.49 -15.55 -18.28
CA ALA A 421 -4.89 -15.14 -17.02
C ALA A 421 -4.41 -13.70 -17.13
N ILE A 422 -4.65 -12.91 -16.09
CA ILE A 422 -4.12 -11.55 -15.94
C ILE A 422 -3.40 -11.53 -14.60
N VAL A 423 -2.07 -11.38 -14.64
CA VAL A 423 -1.23 -11.48 -13.45
C VAL A 423 -0.19 -10.38 -13.39
N GLU A 424 0.29 -10.10 -12.18
CA GLU A 424 1.46 -9.24 -12.00
C GLU A 424 2.74 -9.90 -12.51
N ARG A 425 3.56 -9.10 -13.18
CA ARG A 425 4.78 -9.57 -13.83
C ARG A 425 5.82 -10.10 -12.84
N SER A 426 5.98 -9.43 -11.70
CA SER A 426 7.01 -9.73 -10.69
C SER A 426 6.77 -11.03 -9.93
N ALA A 427 5.51 -11.41 -9.73
CA ALA A 427 5.18 -12.50 -8.81
C ALA A 427 4.83 -13.81 -9.51
N ALA A 428 4.10 -13.76 -10.64
CA ALA A 428 3.36 -14.93 -11.11
C ALA A 428 3.45 -15.20 -12.61
N CYS A 429 4.02 -14.28 -13.39
CA CYS A 429 4.06 -14.38 -14.85
C CYS A 429 4.77 -15.65 -15.35
N GLY A 430 5.94 -15.98 -14.78
CA GLY A 430 6.69 -17.18 -15.16
C GLY A 430 5.95 -18.48 -14.88
N ALA A 431 5.19 -18.55 -13.79
CA ALA A 431 4.35 -19.71 -13.47
C ALA A 431 3.22 -19.90 -14.50
N VAL A 432 2.56 -18.81 -14.91
CA VAL A 432 1.52 -18.87 -15.98
C VAL A 432 2.13 -19.27 -17.32
N LEU A 433 3.26 -18.68 -17.69
CA LEU A 433 3.94 -18.99 -18.96
C LEU A 433 4.41 -20.46 -19.01
N SER A 434 4.92 -20.99 -17.90
CA SER A 434 5.38 -22.39 -17.83
C SER A 434 4.26 -23.43 -17.85
N GLU A 435 3.01 -23.04 -17.54
CA GLU A 435 1.85 -23.93 -17.62
C GLU A 435 1.57 -24.35 -19.08
N GLY A 436 1.78 -23.43 -20.03
CA GLY A 436 1.87 -23.71 -21.46
C GLY A 436 0.54 -23.83 -22.23
N SER A 437 -0.62 -23.76 -21.57
CA SER A 437 -1.93 -23.81 -22.25
C SER A 437 -2.43 -22.45 -22.73
N LEU A 438 -1.85 -21.36 -22.21
CA LEU A 438 -2.22 -19.99 -22.55
C LEU A 438 -1.09 -19.28 -23.31
N ALA A 439 -1.45 -18.54 -24.35
CA ALA A 439 -0.53 -17.71 -25.13
C ALA A 439 -0.41 -16.31 -24.51
N PRO A 440 0.78 -15.67 -24.46
CA PRO A 440 0.90 -14.28 -24.05
C PRO A 440 0.29 -13.35 -25.10
N VAL A 441 -0.68 -12.51 -24.73
CA VAL A 441 -1.48 -11.74 -25.72
C VAL A 441 -1.43 -10.24 -25.55
N ALA A 442 -1.17 -9.77 -24.34
CA ALA A 442 -1.00 -8.36 -24.03
C ALA A 442 -0.08 -8.20 -22.81
N VAL A 443 0.54 -7.03 -22.71
CA VAL A 443 1.38 -6.68 -21.56
C VAL A 443 1.37 -5.16 -21.38
N ASN A 444 1.43 -4.72 -20.13
CA ASN A 444 1.74 -3.34 -19.79
C ASN A 444 2.85 -3.29 -18.73
N ALA A 445 3.12 -2.11 -18.15
CA ALA A 445 4.23 -1.95 -17.22
C ALA A 445 4.15 -2.93 -16.01
N ARG A 446 2.96 -3.19 -15.49
CA ARG A 446 2.74 -3.99 -14.26
C ARG A 446 2.18 -5.39 -14.53
N TYR A 447 1.33 -5.55 -15.52
CA TYR A 447 0.56 -6.77 -15.76
C TYR A 447 0.90 -7.45 -17.07
N ALA A 448 0.79 -8.78 -17.08
CA ALA A 448 0.83 -9.62 -18.27
C ALA A 448 -0.51 -10.34 -18.44
N ALA A 449 -0.94 -10.48 -19.69
CA ALA A 449 -2.18 -11.14 -20.07
C ALA A 449 -1.90 -12.34 -20.95
N PHE A 450 -2.58 -13.44 -20.65
CA PHE A 450 -2.48 -14.70 -21.37
C PHE A 450 -3.87 -15.18 -21.75
N ALA A 451 -4.07 -15.69 -22.96
CA ALA A 451 -5.38 -16.18 -23.40
C ALA A 451 -5.26 -17.41 -24.29
N LYS A 452 -6.31 -18.23 -24.29
CA LYS A 452 -6.45 -19.38 -25.19
C LYS A 452 -7.05 -18.95 -26.53
N GLY A 453 -6.52 -19.48 -27.63
CA GLY A 453 -7.08 -19.26 -28.98
C GLY A 453 -6.86 -17.85 -29.55
N VAL A 454 -6.02 -17.03 -28.92
CA VAL A 454 -5.62 -15.69 -29.40
C VAL A 454 -4.17 -15.76 -29.84
N ALA A 455 -3.83 -15.04 -30.92
CA ALA A 455 -2.47 -15.03 -31.46
C ALA A 455 -1.47 -14.52 -30.40
N PRO A 456 -0.36 -15.23 -30.14
CA PRO A 456 0.63 -14.81 -29.16
C PRO A 456 1.35 -13.53 -29.60
N LEU A 457 1.88 -12.78 -28.64
CA LEU A 457 3.02 -11.89 -28.88
C LEU A 457 4.26 -12.76 -29.12
N THR A 458 5.03 -12.48 -30.16
CA THR A 458 6.10 -13.38 -30.63
C THR A 458 7.49 -12.83 -30.40
N THR A 459 7.60 -11.51 -30.28
CA THR A 459 8.86 -10.78 -30.11
C THR A 459 8.97 -10.12 -28.73
N ILE A 460 7.87 -9.98 -28.00
CA ILE A 460 7.81 -9.39 -26.66
C ILE A 460 7.69 -10.51 -25.61
N ASP A 461 8.68 -10.59 -24.72
CA ASP A 461 8.62 -11.49 -23.57
C ASP A 461 7.90 -10.80 -22.41
N VAL A 462 6.63 -11.14 -22.22
CA VAL A 462 5.77 -10.51 -21.22
C VAL A 462 6.24 -10.73 -19.78
N CYS A 463 7.08 -11.73 -19.53
CA CYS A 463 7.59 -12.06 -18.19
C CYS A 463 9.03 -11.60 -17.96
N SER A 464 9.80 -11.34 -19.01
CA SER A 464 11.14 -10.75 -18.88
C SER A 464 11.04 -9.35 -18.26
N PRO A 465 11.88 -8.99 -17.27
CA PRO A 465 11.90 -7.66 -16.66
C PRO A 465 12.01 -6.51 -17.69
N MET A 466 12.69 -6.75 -18.81
CA MET A 466 12.94 -5.77 -19.88
C MET A 466 12.02 -5.93 -21.10
N PHE A 467 11.11 -6.90 -21.11
CA PHE A 467 10.11 -7.16 -22.16
C PHE A 467 10.66 -7.58 -23.54
N VAL A 468 11.94 -7.37 -23.81
CA VAL A 468 12.55 -7.58 -25.12
C VAL A 468 13.45 -8.81 -25.13
N THR A 469 13.48 -9.49 -26.27
CA THR A 469 14.27 -10.69 -26.55
C THR A 469 15.16 -10.44 -27.77
N GLU A 470 15.92 -11.45 -28.22
CA GLU A 470 16.65 -11.38 -29.49
C GLU A 470 15.71 -11.25 -30.70
N ARG A 471 14.50 -11.82 -30.61
CA ARG A 471 13.48 -11.71 -31.66
C ARG A 471 12.93 -10.29 -31.79
N SER A 472 13.05 -9.45 -30.76
CA SER A 472 12.67 -8.04 -30.84
C SER A 472 13.53 -7.23 -31.83
N CYS A 473 14.62 -7.81 -32.35
CA CYS A 473 15.45 -7.19 -33.37
C CYS A 473 14.94 -7.37 -34.81
N ASP A 474 13.86 -8.15 -35.01
CA ASP A 474 13.10 -8.19 -36.26
C ASP A 474 12.07 -7.04 -36.26
N ASP A 475 12.33 -6.01 -37.07
CA ASP A 475 11.51 -4.79 -37.10
C ASP A 475 10.06 -5.02 -37.54
N ALA A 476 9.84 -5.96 -38.46
CA ALA A 476 8.50 -6.22 -38.97
C ALA A 476 7.66 -6.94 -37.91
N ALA A 477 8.21 -8.00 -37.30
CA ALA A 477 7.53 -8.75 -36.26
C ALA A 477 7.34 -7.93 -34.98
N PHE A 478 8.36 -7.18 -34.56
CA PHE A 478 8.28 -6.30 -33.39
C PHE A 478 7.32 -5.13 -33.61
N GLY A 479 7.32 -4.53 -34.81
CA GLY A 479 6.36 -3.49 -35.18
C GLY A 479 4.91 -3.98 -35.13
N ALA A 480 4.64 -5.22 -35.54
CA ALA A 480 3.32 -5.83 -35.45
C ALA A 480 2.88 -6.04 -33.98
N ASP A 481 3.76 -6.52 -33.12
CA ASP A 481 3.48 -6.67 -31.69
C ASP A 481 3.27 -5.29 -31.00
N LEU A 482 4.07 -4.27 -31.35
CA LEU A 482 3.87 -2.91 -30.85
C LEU A 482 2.52 -2.31 -31.29
N ALA A 483 2.14 -2.50 -32.55
CA ALA A 483 0.86 -2.01 -33.07
C ALA A 483 -0.33 -2.61 -32.31
N ARG A 484 -0.24 -3.90 -31.93
CA ARG A 484 -1.24 -4.57 -31.08
C ARG A 484 -1.30 -4.00 -29.67
N LEU A 485 -0.16 -3.57 -29.13
CA LEU A 485 -0.07 -2.98 -27.79
C LEU A 485 -0.34 -1.48 -27.78
N GLN A 486 -0.52 -0.81 -28.92
CA GLN A 486 -0.73 0.64 -29.01
C GLN A 486 -1.77 1.20 -28.02
N PRO A 487 -2.89 0.50 -27.71
CA PRO A 487 -3.83 0.94 -26.68
C PRO A 487 -3.24 1.10 -25.27
N ALA A 488 -2.08 0.51 -24.96
CA ALA A 488 -1.36 0.65 -23.68
C ALA A 488 -0.80 2.06 -23.44
N GLY A 489 -0.85 2.91 -24.44
CA GLY A 489 -0.43 4.30 -24.38
C GLY A 489 1.01 4.53 -24.81
N ASP A 490 1.24 5.75 -25.31
CA ASP A 490 2.49 6.14 -25.97
C ASP A 490 3.73 6.02 -25.07
N ALA A 491 3.54 6.18 -23.75
CA ALA A 491 4.57 6.04 -22.74
C ALA A 491 5.17 4.61 -22.72
N PHE A 492 4.31 3.60 -22.66
CA PHE A 492 4.75 2.20 -22.60
C PHE A 492 5.30 1.71 -23.95
N ILE A 493 4.66 2.10 -25.06
CA ILE A 493 5.15 1.81 -26.41
C ILE A 493 6.52 2.45 -26.67
N THR A 494 6.70 3.71 -26.25
CA THR A 494 8.01 4.37 -26.30
C THR A 494 9.04 3.59 -25.51
N PHE A 495 8.71 3.17 -24.29
CA PHE A 495 9.61 2.36 -23.47
C PHE A 495 10.02 1.05 -24.19
N LEU A 496 9.06 0.30 -24.75
CA LEU A 496 9.36 -0.95 -25.46
C LEU A 496 10.26 -0.72 -26.69
N ALA A 497 9.97 0.30 -27.49
CA ALA A 497 10.77 0.64 -28.65
C ALA A 497 12.22 1.00 -28.28
N GLN A 498 12.41 1.77 -27.20
CA GLN A 498 13.74 2.12 -26.70
C GLN A 498 14.45 0.92 -26.06
N ALA A 499 13.72 0.02 -25.38
CA ALA A 499 14.28 -1.22 -24.85
C ALA A 499 14.80 -2.12 -25.97
N ALA A 500 14.05 -2.26 -27.07
CA ALA A 500 14.48 -3.01 -28.24
C ALA A 500 15.71 -2.35 -28.89
N ALA A 501 15.73 -1.02 -29.01
CA ALA A 501 16.90 -0.30 -29.53
C ALA A 501 18.16 -0.56 -28.70
N VAL A 502 18.07 -0.49 -27.36
CA VAL A 502 19.19 -0.83 -26.46
C VAL A 502 19.65 -2.27 -26.65
N ARG A 503 18.71 -3.23 -26.73
CA ARG A 503 19.01 -4.67 -26.89
C ARG A 503 19.68 -4.97 -28.22
N CYS A 504 19.21 -4.36 -29.30
CA CYS A 504 19.65 -4.60 -30.66
C CYS A 504 20.84 -3.73 -31.10
N GLY A 505 21.45 -2.98 -30.17
CA GLY A 505 22.62 -2.14 -30.47
C GLY A 505 22.33 -0.93 -31.35
N ARG A 506 21.09 -0.45 -31.38
CA ARG A 506 20.67 0.72 -32.18
C ARG A 506 20.81 2.01 -31.37
N ALA A 507 20.67 3.15 -32.05
CA ALA A 507 20.64 4.45 -31.41
C ALA A 507 19.43 4.58 -30.47
N VAL A 508 19.66 5.16 -29.28
CA VAL A 508 18.66 5.32 -28.21
C VAL A 508 18.49 6.79 -27.95
N ASP A 509 17.25 7.24 -27.82
CA ASP A 509 16.92 8.61 -27.46
C ASP A 509 16.86 8.75 -25.93
N VAL A 510 18.02 9.05 -25.33
CA VAL A 510 18.15 9.19 -23.88
C VAL A 510 17.27 10.33 -23.34
N ALA A 511 17.12 11.43 -24.08
CA ALA A 511 16.30 12.57 -23.65
C ALA A 511 14.81 12.20 -23.56
N LYS A 512 14.32 11.41 -24.53
CA LYS A 512 12.95 10.88 -24.50
C LYS A 512 12.74 9.93 -23.32
N LEU A 513 13.71 9.07 -23.03
CA LEU A 513 13.67 8.17 -21.87
C LEU A 513 13.68 8.94 -20.54
N GLU A 514 14.45 10.02 -20.43
CA GLU A 514 14.49 10.87 -19.25
C GLU A 514 13.18 11.61 -19.02
N THR A 515 12.58 12.14 -20.09
CA THR A 515 11.24 12.74 -20.05
C THR A 515 10.21 11.74 -19.56
N LEU A 516 10.27 10.50 -20.08
CA LEU A 516 9.41 9.42 -19.63
C LEU A 516 9.64 9.09 -18.14
N LEU A 517 10.89 9.05 -17.69
CA LEU A 517 11.24 8.75 -16.29
C LEU A 517 10.72 9.83 -15.33
N VAL A 518 10.73 11.10 -15.74
CA VAL A 518 10.12 12.19 -14.95
C VAL A 518 8.61 11.98 -14.80
N SER A 519 7.93 11.54 -15.86
CA SER A 519 6.49 11.25 -15.82
C SER A 519 6.14 9.92 -15.13
N GLN A 520 7.07 8.95 -15.12
CA GLN A 520 6.89 7.61 -14.57
C GLN A 520 8.02 7.22 -13.60
N PRO A 521 8.23 7.98 -12.50
CA PRO A 521 9.40 7.84 -11.64
C PRO A 521 9.43 6.55 -10.80
N ARG A 522 8.41 5.69 -10.91
CA ARG A 522 8.32 4.40 -10.21
C ARG A 522 8.46 3.20 -11.12
N TRP A 523 8.59 3.39 -12.43
CA TRP A 523 8.80 2.27 -13.34
C TRP A 523 10.25 1.81 -13.25
N THR A 524 10.51 0.82 -12.39
CA THR A 524 11.88 0.38 -12.14
C THR A 524 12.56 -0.18 -13.39
N ALA A 525 11.82 -0.83 -14.28
CA ALA A 525 12.31 -1.25 -15.60
C ALA A 525 12.77 -0.05 -16.46
N LEU A 526 12.06 1.08 -16.39
CA LEU A 526 12.46 2.32 -17.08
C LEU A 526 13.73 2.91 -16.47
N MET A 527 13.90 2.86 -15.14
CA MET A 527 15.17 3.24 -14.52
C MET A 527 16.34 2.41 -15.03
N VAL A 528 16.16 1.08 -15.16
CA VAL A 528 17.18 0.20 -15.73
C VAL A 528 17.48 0.56 -17.18
N LEU A 529 16.45 0.82 -17.98
CA LEU A 529 16.61 1.20 -19.38
C LEU A 529 17.38 2.52 -19.54
N VAL A 530 16.97 3.58 -18.82
CA VAL A 530 17.64 4.89 -18.84
C VAL A 530 19.07 4.75 -18.32
N GLY A 531 19.29 3.99 -17.26
CA GLY A 531 20.62 3.76 -16.69
C GLY A 531 21.54 3.04 -17.68
N THR A 532 21.02 2.01 -18.36
CA THR A 532 21.77 1.29 -19.42
C THR A 532 22.06 2.21 -20.61
N ALA A 533 21.10 3.05 -21.01
CA ALA A 533 21.30 3.99 -22.11
C ALA A 533 22.37 5.05 -21.78
N ARG A 534 22.38 5.57 -20.54
CA ARG A 534 23.43 6.49 -20.04
C ARG A 534 24.81 5.84 -19.98
N GLU A 535 24.87 4.58 -19.54
CA GLU A 535 26.12 3.81 -19.50
C GLU A 535 26.74 3.67 -20.90
N LYS A 536 25.89 3.42 -21.91
CA LYS A 536 26.30 3.34 -23.32
C LYS A 536 26.69 4.70 -23.90
N SER A 537 26.06 5.79 -23.45
CA SER A 537 26.41 7.16 -23.88
C SER A 537 27.60 7.76 -23.15
N GLY A 538 28.24 7.02 -22.23
CA GLY A 538 29.42 7.46 -21.49
C GLY A 538 29.14 8.15 -20.14
N ASP A 539 27.88 8.34 -19.74
CA ASP A 539 27.50 8.84 -18.41
C ASP A 539 27.46 7.70 -17.38
N ALA A 540 28.63 7.17 -17.03
CA ALA A 540 28.75 6.06 -16.10
C ALA A 540 28.26 6.41 -14.68
N VAL A 541 28.45 7.67 -14.22
CA VAL A 541 28.05 8.10 -12.87
C VAL A 541 26.52 8.20 -12.77
N GLY A 542 25.88 8.85 -13.75
CA GLY A 542 24.43 8.98 -13.79
C GLY A 542 23.75 7.62 -14.00
N ALA A 543 24.36 6.73 -14.79
CA ALA A 543 23.91 5.35 -14.94
C ALA A 543 23.96 4.59 -13.60
N ALA A 544 25.11 4.57 -12.93
CA ALA A 544 25.30 3.82 -11.69
C ALA A 544 24.34 4.27 -10.58
N ARG A 545 24.09 5.58 -10.43
CA ARG A 545 23.12 6.14 -9.46
C ARG A 545 21.65 5.82 -9.77
N LEU A 546 21.31 5.62 -11.04
CA LEU A 546 19.95 5.26 -11.40
C LEU A 546 19.72 3.75 -11.22
N LEU A 547 20.72 2.95 -11.61
CA LEU A 547 20.71 1.50 -11.48
C LEU A 547 20.81 1.05 -10.02
N SER A 548 21.54 1.78 -9.17
CA SER A 548 21.55 1.56 -7.72
C SER A 548 20.14 1.67 -7.13
N ARG A 549 19.44 2.78 -7.43
CA ARG A 549 18.06 3.00 -6.98
C ARG A 549 17.10 1.94 -7.48
N ALA A 550 17.27 1.49 -8.72
CA ALA A 550 16.47 0.40 -9.28
C ALA A 550 16.69 -0.92 -8.52
N LEU A 551 17.95 -1.27 -8.23
CA LEU A 551 18.30 -2.46 -7.48
C LEU A 551 17.78 -2.41 -6.04
N SER A 552 17.97 -1.28 -5.34
CA SER A 552 17.45 -1.03 -3.99
C SER A 552 15.93 -1.03 -3.93
N SER A 553 15.24 -0.83 -5.06
CA SER A 553 13.79 -0.99 -5.19
C SER A 553 13.36 -2.44 -5.48
N GLY A 554 14.26 -3.42 -5.31
CA GLY A 554 13.97 -4.84 -5.47
C GLY A 554 14.01 -5.33 -6.92
N PHE A 555 14.72 -4.66 -7.83
CA PHE A 555 14.76 -5.04 -9.24
C PHE A 555 16.12 -5.65 -9.63
N PRO A 556 16.28 -6.98 -9.49
CA PRO A 556 17.58 -7.65 -9.66
C PRO A 556 18.16 -7.54 -11.07
N ALA A 557 17.34 -7.31 -12.09
CA ALA A 557 17.80 -7.09 -13.47
C ALA A 557 18.68 -5.82 -13.62
N ALA A 558 18.68 -4.92 -12.63
CA ALA A 558 19.58 -3.78 -12.59
C ALA A 558 21.05 -4.16 -12.30
N LEU A 559 21.30 -5.34 -11.71
CA LEU A 559 22.64 -5.73 -11.23
C LEU A 559 23.68 -5.77 -12.34
N GLY A 560 23.39 -6.44 -13.46
CA GLY A 560 24.33 -6.54 -14.59
C GLY A 560 24.72 -5.17 -15.16
N PRO A 561 23.75 -4.33 -15.59
CA PRO A 561 24.05 -2.98 -16.05
C PRO A 561 24.77 -2.12 -14.98
N LEU A 562 24.43 -2.29 -13.69
CA LEU A 562 25.09 -1.57 -12.61
C LEU A 562 26.58 -1.91 -12.53
N GLN A 563 26.94 -3.20 -12.62
CA GLN A 563 28.34 -3.65 -12.60
C GLN A 563 29.13 -3.07 -13.78
N LEU A 564 28.54 -3.03 -14.98
CA LEU A 564 29.16 -2.42 -16.17
C LEU A 564 29.40 -0.92 -15.96
N ALA A 565 28.42 -0.20 -15.43
CA ALA A 565 28.56 1.22 -15.12
C ALA A 565 29.65 1.46 -14.06
N LEU A 566 29.67 0.68 -12.97
CA LEU A 566 30.65 0.78 -11.90
C LEU A 566 32.08 0.48 -12.37
N ALA A 567 32.27 -0.46 -13.29
CA ALA A 567 33.57 -0.80 -13.85
C ALA A 567 34.22 0.37 -14.61
N LYS A 568 33.41 1.29 -15.16
CA LYS A 568 33.87 2.51 -15.86
C LYS A 568 34.18 3.68 -14.92
N LEU A 569 33.81 3.59 -13.63
CA LEU A 569 34.05 4.65 -12.65
C LEU A 569 35.44 4.54 -12.03
N GLU A 570 36.02 5.68 -11.68
CA GLU A 570 37.18 5.76 -10.78
C GLU A 570 36.81 5.26 -9.36
N ALA A 571 37.82 4.87 -8.58
CA ALA A 571 37.65 4.24 -7.26
C ALA A 571 36.74 5.04 -6.31
N LYS A 572 36.91 6.37 -6.23
CA LYS A 572 36.16 7.22 -5.29
C LYS A 572 34.67 7.37 -5.67
N PRO A 573 34.29 7.76 -6.90
CA PRO A 573 32.89 7.73 -7.34
C PRO A 573 32.25 6.33 -7.26
N ARG A 574 33.01 5.28 -7.58
CA ARG A 574 32.57 3.89 -7.48
C ARG A 574 32.22 3.53 -6.04
N ALA A 575 33.10 3.85 -5.08
CA ALA A 575 32.87 3.62 -3.65
C ALA A 575 31.60 4.33 -3.15
N ALA A 576 31.40 5.60 -3.52
CA ALA A 576 30.22 6.37 -3.09
C ALA A 576 28.88 5.76 -3.54
N VAL A 577 28.80 5.26 -4.79
CA VAL A 577 27.59 4.57 -5.28
C VAL A 577 27.40 3.22 -4.60
N LEU A 578 28.49 2.47 -4.40
CA LEU A 578 28.44 1.18 -3.72
C LEU A 578 28.01 1.31 -2.25
N ASP A 579 28.45 2.35 -1.55
CA ASP A 579 28.02 2.62 -0.17
C ASP A 579 26.51 2.89 -0.09
N GLU A 580 25.93 3.63 -1.04
CA GLU A 580 24.48 3.85 -1.13
C GLU A 580 23.72 2.51 -1.32
N VAL A 581 24.16 1.68 -2.27
CA VAL A 581 23.51 0.39 -2.55
C VAL A 581 23.65 -0.59 -1.40
N ILE A 582 24.86 -0.73 -0.84
CA ILE A 582 25.15 -1.63 0.26
C ILE A 582 24.37 -1.22 1.50
N SER A 583 24.27 0.08 1.78
CA SER A 583 23.45 0.57 2.89
C SER A 583 21.95 0.31 2.68
N ALA A 584 21.48 0.29 1.44
CA ALA A 584 20.07 0.06 1.14
C ALA A 584 19.67 -1.42 1.15
N LEU A 585 20.56 -2.32 0.70
CA LEU A 585 20.30 -3.76 0.63
C LEU A 585 20.78 -4.52 1.88
N ASP A 586 21.75 -3.96 2.59
CA ASP A 586 22.43 -4.57 3.73
C ASP A 586 22.81 -6.04 3.46
N ASP A 587 22.29 -7.00 4.23
CA ASP A 587 22.55 -8.43 4.09
C ASP A 587 22.15 -9.00 2.72
N GLN A 588 21.19 -8.38 2.02
CA GLN A 588 20.74 -8.79 0.69
C GLN A 588 21.67 -8.29 -0.44
N THR A 589 22.74 -7.57 -0.13
CA THR A 589 23.70 -7.10 -1.15
C THR A 589 24.32 -8.28 -1.89
N PRO A 590 24.22 -8.34 -3.24
CA PRO A 590 24.91 -9.34 -4.05
C PRO A 590 26.42 -9.37 -3.77
N SER A 591 26.98 -10.58 -3.65
CA SER A 591 28.41 -10.80 -3.33
C SER A 591 29.36 -10.08 -4.30
N SER A 592 28.98 -10.02 -5.57
CA SER A 592 29.72 -9.32 -6.62
C SER A 592 29.81 -7.80 -6.42
N LEU A 593 28.77 -7.16 -5.85
CA LEU A 593 28.85 -5.74 -5.48
C LEU A 593 29.74 -5.53 -4.25
N ARG A 594 29.72 -6.46 -3.30
CA ARG A 594 30.64 -6.44 -2.16
C ARG A 594 32.09 -6.58 -2.60
N ALA A 595 32.37 -7.47 -3.56
CA ALA A 595 33.71 -7.61 -4.13
C ALA A 595 34.17 -6.32 -4.85
N LEU A 596 33.29 -5.68 -5.63
CA LEU A 596 33.59 -4.37 -6.23
C LEU A 596 33.86 -3.29 -5.17
N ARG A 597 33.14 -3.30 -4.04
CA ARG A 597 33.37 -2.35 -2.95
C ARG A 597 34.67 -2.63 -2.22
N ALA A 598 35.01 -3.90 -2.03
CA ALA A 598 36.27 -4.32 -1.44
C ALA A 598 37.47 -3.87 -2.29
N LEU A 599 37.35 -3.99 -3.61
CA LEU A 599 38.36 -3.50 -4.55
C LEU A 599 38.50 -1.97 -4.48
N ALA A 600 37.38 -1.24 -4.55
CA ALA A 600 37.39 0.22 -4.44
C ALA A 600 37.95 0.70 -3.09
N ALA A 601 37.67 -0.02 -2.00
CA ALA A 601 38.22 0.25 -0.68
C ALA A 601 39.75 0.10 -0.67
N ALA A 602 40.26 -1.01 -1.21
CA ALA A 602 41.69 -1.26 -1.29
C ALA A 602 42.42 -0.22 -2.16
N GLU A 603 41.82 0.18 -3.29
CA GLU A 603 42.34 1.25 -4.15
C GLU A 603 42.42 2.61 -3.43
N ASN A 604 41.50 2.87 -2.49
CA ASN A 604 41.45 4.10 -1.69
C ASN A 604 42.25 4.01 -0.37
N GLY A 605 42.88 2.88 -0.05
CA GLY A 605 43.58 2.66 1.23
C GLY A 605 42.65 2.50 2.45
N GLU A 606 41.41 2.05 2.24
CA GLU A 606 40.40 1.82 3.29
C GLU A 606 40.42 0.35 3.78
N ASP A 607 41.54 -0.10 4.34
CA ASP A 607 41.79 -1.52 4.67
C ASP A 607 40.69 -2.18 5.50
N ALA A 608 40.12 -1.48 6.48
CA ALA A 608 39.03 -2.00 7.31
C ALA A 608 37.75 -2.29 6.48
N VAL A 609 37.41 -1.40 5.54
CA VAL A 609 36.25 -1.58 4.66
C VAL A 609 36.54 -2.68 3.63
N ALA A 610 37.75 -2.68 3.07
CA ALA A 610 38.22 -3.71 2.15
C ALA A 610 38.10 -5.10 2.78
N ARG A 611 38.58 -5.25 4.03
CA ARG A 611 38.45 -6.48 4.81
C ARG A 611 37.00 -6.94 4.93
N VAL A 612 36.14 -6.09 5.49
CA VAL A 612 34.73 -6.47 5.79
C VAL A 612 34.00 -6.90 4.53
N GLN A 613 34.10 -6.12 3.45
CA GLN A 613 33.41 -6.45 2.22
C GLN A 613 34.04 -7.66 1.51
N ALA A 614 35.37 -7.81 1.60
CA ALA A 614 36.05 -8.93 0.97
C ALA A 614 35.66 -10.27 1.61
N LEU A 615 35.67 -10.33 2.93
CA LEU A 615 35.31 -11.54 3.68
C LEU A 615 33.83 -11.93 3.46
N ARG A 616 32.91 -10.95 3.44
CA ARG A 616 31.49 -11.21 3.15
C ARG A 616 31.28 -11.69 1.71
N ALA A 617 32.01 -11.15 0.74
CA ALA A 617 31.97 -11.63 -0.64
C ALA A 617 32.54 -13.05 -0.76
N ALA A 618 33.68 -13.32 -0.12
CA ALA A 618 34.33 -14.63 -0.10
C ALA A 618 33.45 -15.71 0.56
N ALA A 619 32.78 -15.38 1.67
CA ALA A 619 31.83 -16.27 2.33
C ALA A 619 30.65 -16.68 1.42
N ALA A 620 30.30 -15.83 0.45
CA ALA A 620 29.29 -16.12 -0.57
C ALA A 620 29.87 -16.76 -1.86
N GLY A 621 31.16 -17.13 -1.88
CA GLY A 621 31.80 -17.79 -3.01
C GLY A 621 32.27 -16.87 -4.15
N GLU A 622 32.34 -15.55 -3.93
CA GLU A 622 32.72 -14.60 -4.98
C GLU A 622 34.23 -14.58 -5.24
N LYS A 623 34.66 -15.23 -6.33
CA LYS A 623 36.08 -15.36 -6.70
C LYS A 623 36.71 -14.03 -7.11
N SER A 624 35.94 -13.03 -7.56
CA SER A 624 36.49 -11.75 -8.01
C SER A 624 37.18 -10.95 -6.88
N VAL A 625 37.06 -11.38 -5.62
CA VAL A 625 37.67 -10.75 -4.44
C VAL A 625 39.10 -11.24 -4.14
N LEU A 626 39.58 -12.29 -4.81
CA LEU A 626 40.91 -12.88 -4.59
C LEU A 626 42.07 -11.88 -4.62
N PRO A 627 42.12 -10.90 -5.54
CA PRO A 627 43.18 -9.89 -5.54
C PRO A 627 43.21 -9.06 -4.26
N VAL A 628 42.04 -8.74 -3.71
CA VAL A 628 41.90 -7.94 -2.48
C VAL A 628 42.35 -8.74 -1.27
N LEU A 629 41.91 -10.00 -1.14
CA LEU A 629 42.38 -10.89 -0.07
C LEU A 629 43.90 -11.07 -0.09
N SER A 630 44.49 -11.21 -1.28
CA SER A 630 45.93 -11.33 -1.44
C SER A 630 46.68 -10.05 -1.06
N ALA A 631 46.13 -8.87 -1.39
CA ALA A 631 46.69 -7.59 -1.00
C ALA A 631 46.63 -7.39 0.53
N LEU A 632 45.48 -7.69 1.15
CA LEU A 632 45.27 -7.63 2.59
C LEU A 632 46.19 -8.60 3.35
N ALA A 633 46.42 -9.81 2.84
CA ALA A 633 47.37 -10.76 3.44
C ALA A 633 48.80 -10.22 3.47
N LYS A 634 49.22 -9.54 2.39
CA LYS A 634 50.55 -8.93 2.29
C LYS A 634 50.71 -7.71 3.21
N SER A 635 49.66 -6.92 3.40
CA SER A 635 49.69 -5.73 4.28
C SER A 635 49.38 -6.03 5.75
N ALA A 636 48.83 -7.20 6.07
CA ALA A 636 48.48 -7.58 7.43
C ALA A 636 49.71 -7.63 8.36
N THR A 637 49.68 -6.83 9.43
CA THR A 637 50.69 -6.83 10.49
C THR A 637 50.50 -7.99 11.46
N GLU A 638 49.24 -8.33 11.75
CA GLU A 638 48.89 -9.42 12.67
C GLU A 638 48.88 -10.78 11.93
N PRO A 639 49.60 -11.80 12.44
CA PRO A 639 49.63 -13.13 11.83
C PRO A 639 48.24 -13.78 11.69
N VAL A 640 47.33 -13.50 12.61
CA VAL A 640 45.96 -14.06 12.60
C VAL A 640 45.14 -13.54 11.42
N ASP A 641 45.22 -12.24 11.13
CA ASP A 641 44.50 -11.63 10.01
C ASP A 641 45.07 -12.13 8.68
N ARG A 642 46.40 -12.26 8.57
CA ARG A 642 47.05 -12.85 7.38
C ARG A 642 46.55 -14.28 7.12
N ALA A 643 46.55 -15.12 8.15
CA ALA A 643 46.09 -16.50 8.05
C ALA A 643 44.59 -16.58 7.67
N GLU A 644 43.75 -15.68 8.18
CA GLU A 644 42.34 -15.58 7.79
C GLU A 644 42.20 -15.30 6.28
N TYR A 645 42.89 -14.29 5.75
CA TYR A 645 42.79 -13.92 4.33
C TYR A 645 43.33 -15.01 3.40
N GLU A 646 44.45 -15.64 3.76
CA GLU A 646 45.02 -16.77 3.03
C GLU A 646 44.09 -17.99 3.04
N SER A 647 43.42 -18.24 4.16
CA SER A 647 42.43 -19.32 4.29
C SER A 647 41.25 -19.10 3.35
N TRP A 648 40.64 -17.90 3.35
CA TRP A 648 39.54 -17.57 2.44
C TRP A 648 39.96 -17.60 0.97
N ALA A 649 41.16 -17.12 0.65
CA ALA A 649 41.69 -17.18 -0.72
C ALA A 649 41.87 -18.64 -1.19
N ARG A 650 42.34 -19.52 -0.30
CA ARG A 650 42.45 -20.96 -0.57
C ARG A 650 41.09 -21.60 -0.82
N VAL A 651 40.12 -21.34 0.06
CA VAL A 651 38.74 -21.86 -0.08
C VAL A 651 38.14 -21.49 -1.45
N LEU A 652 38.25 -20.23 -1.86
CA LEU A 652 37.73 -19.77 -3.16
C LEU A 652 38.46 -20.38 -4.37
N THR A 653 39.74 -20.72 -4.21
CA THR A 653 40.55 -21.35 -5.27
C THR A 653 40.24 -22.84 -5.41
N GLU A 654 39.94 -23.51 -4.29
CA GLU A 654 39.64 -24.95 -4.23
C GLU A 654 38.20 -25.29 -4.64
N GLN A 655 37.26 -24.33 -4.54
CA GLN A 655 35.91 -24.48 -5.11
C GLN A 655 35.98 -24.57 -6.63
N LYS A 656 35.82 -25.79 -7.17
CA LYS A 656 35.77 -26.05 -8.61
C LYS A 656 34.54 -25.44 -9.27
#